data_AF-A0A7X6DQV6-F1
#
_entry.id   AF-A0A7X6DQV6-F1
#
_cell.length_a   1.000
_cell.length_b   1.000
_cell.length_c   1.000
_cell.angle_alpha   90.00
_cell.angle_beta   90.00
_cell.angle_gamma   90.00
#
_symmetry.space_group_name_H-M   'P 1'
#
loop_
_entity.id
_entity.type
_entity.pdbx_description
1 polymer ?
#
loop_
_entity_poly.entity_id
_entity_poly.type
_entity_poly.pdbx_seq_one_letter_code
_entity_poly.pdbx_strand_id
1 'polypeptide(L)'
;MRQLKRTCRRNRRLAEATAKKRSVKQSPAEIRPRKGRFAQSIVSVIGAAALIGMGTVAWAQQTNEESAVLPEVVVPGQQERDEDSYKPEAPASPKFTQPLVDIPQTVTVIPEAVIEERGATTLRDVLRNVPGISLQAGEGGGGPPADNLSIRGFNARTDLFIDGVRDFGGYFRDPFNISQVEVFKGPASSYAGRGSTGGAINLVSKRPLLDPFYGGTIGIGTDNYKRATLDLNQPLEGLQGTSLRLNALWHDADVPGRDEVTNQRWGVAPSIAFGLDTPTRLTLSYSHLDQDNMPDYGIPWVPAGNSDPVLATYADEAAPVDFSNFYGLKDRDFDEVITDIATAEIAHDFSSSFSLRNLTRYGQTRRDSVTTAPRFADLDPGPATVQGTVINRNLQSRDQTDTILANLTDLTLRFRTGGIDHAVTTGIEYSHETSVNYLRTGPLSQTDLFNPNPDDPYPDSVRRTGAKNDATAKAGAVYLFDTLGLGERWEVTGGLRWDYFDLDYQSRAADGMVTPLERTDRMLSWRAGVVFKPTANGSLYAAYGTSFNPAGEGLTLSSSVTAAANVDTEPEESRTYEIGTKWNLFEERLAFTVALFRTEKTNARTQDPVDPTDVIVLEGKERVDGVELSVAGNVTDQWQLFGGYALMNSEVVESLNAAVVGNELANTPKHSFSLWTTHQLPWNLEVGGGAQFVGDRFSNVNNQRTAPSYWHFDAMVAYRATESLTLRVNGFNLADEEYIQSVGGGHFIPGAGRSAIASADFQF
;
A
#
# COMPACT_ATOMS: atom_id res chain seq x y z
N MET A 1 25.52 -21.35 65.44
CA MET A 1 26.35 -22.57 65.60
C MET A 1 25.46 -23.78 65.28
N ARG A 2 25.88 -24.66 64.35
CA ARG A 2 25.14 -25.85 63.87
C ARG A 2 23.80 -25.62 63.14
N GLN A 3 23.82 -24.89 62.04
CA GLN A 3 22.91 -25.13 60.90
C GLN A 3 23.46 -24.58 59.56
N LEU A 4 24.78 -24.71 59.36
CA LEU A 4 25.51 -24.15 58.21
C LEU A 4 26.46 -25.20 57.59
N LYS A 5 26.05 -26.48 57.57
CA LYS A 5 26.88 -27.61 57.10
C LYS A 5 26.15 -28.70 56.29
N ARG A 6 25.07 -28.38 55.56
CA ARG A 6 24.42 -29.39 54.69
C ARG A 6 24.10 -29.01 53.24
N THR A 7 24.56 -27.87 52.74
CA THR A 7 24.41 -27.51 51.31
C THR A 7 25.73 -27.37 50.56
N CYS A 8 26.78 -28.05 51.04
CA CYS A 8 28.14 -27.98 50.48
C CYS A 8 28.61 -29.32 49.85
N ARG A 9 27.68 -30.05 49.21
CA ARG A 9 27.97 -31.28 48.43
C ARG A 9 27.02 -31.39 47.22
N ARG A 10 27.03 -30.39 46.35
CA ARG A 10 26.59 -30.58 44.95
C ARG A 10 27.15 -29.59 43.92
N ASN A 11 28.09 -28.71 44.32
CA ASN A 11 28.86 -27.85 43.41
C ASN A 11 30.34 -28.21 43.43
N ARG A 12 30.68 -29.42 42.95
CA ARG A 12 32.07 -29.84 42.75
C ARG A 12 32.17 -30.95 41.72
N ARG A 13 31.91 -30.61 40.45
CA ARG A 13 32.32 -31.33 39.23
C ARG A 13 31.70 -30.61 38.03
N LEU A 14 32.40 -29.60 37.53
CA LEU A 14 32.44 -29.13 36.13
C LEU A 14 33.10 -27.73 36.11
N ALA A 15 34.33 -27.66 36.63
CA ALA A 15 35.24 -26.54 36.46
C ALA A 15 36.66 -27.05 36.78
N GLU A 16 37.27 -27.74 35.83
CA GLU A 16 38.73 -27.99 35.73
C GLU A 16 39.01 -28.74 34.43
N ALA A 17 39.17 -28.01 33.32
CA ALA A 17 39.93 -28.43 32.14
C ALA A 17 40.20 -27.19 31.26
N THR A 18 41.07 -26.34 31.77
CA THR A 18 41.56 -25.12 31.12
C THR A 18 42.62 -25.45 30.06
N ALA A 19 42.57 -24.72 28.95
CA ALA A 19 43.69 -24.28 28.10
C ALA A 19 44.64 -25.30 27.44
N LYS A 20 44.52 -25.40 26.11
CA LYS A 20 45.64 -25.17 25.15
C LYS A 20 45.14 -25.38 23.72
N LYS A 21 45.32 -24.40 22.83
CA LYS A 21 45.79 -24.61 21.46
C LYS A 21 46.14 -23.29 20.76
N ARG A 22 47.43 -23.12 20.50
CA ARG A 22 48.02 -22.20 19.51
C ARG A 22 48.20 -22.99 18.20
N SER A 23 47.87 -22.34 17.08
CA SER A 23 48.52 -22.36 15.76
C SER A 23 48.86 -23.72 15.10
N VAL A 24 48.39 -23.95 13.87
CA VAL A 24 49.24 -24.23 12.67
C VAL A 24 48.37 -24.27 11.37
N LYS A 25 48.79 -23.43 10.40
CA LYS A 25 48.83 -23.48 8.92
C LYS A 25 47.68 -24.06 8.07
N GLN A 26 47.28 -23.21 7.10
CA GLN A 26 46.60 -23.52 5.84
C GLN A 26 47.52 -24.24 4.83
N SER A 27 46.95 -25.19 4.07
CA SER A 27 47.01 -25.28 2.60
C SER A 27 46.26 -26.54 2.08
N PRO A 28 45.87 -26.59 0.79
CA PRO A 28 44.57 -27.09 0.35
C PRO A 28 44.58 -28.53 -0.17
N ALA A 29 43.44 -29.22 -0.09
CA ALA A 29 43.25 -30.52 -0.75
C ALA A 29 41.84 -30.67 -1.32
N GLU A 30 41.84 -31.11 -2.58
CA GLU A 30 40.76 -31.41 -3.51
C GLU A 30 39.61 -32.25 -2.92
N ILE A 31 38.37 -31.91 -3.31
CA ILE A 31 37.19 -32.75 -3.09
C ILE A 31 36.77 -33.35 -4.43
N ARG A 32 36.94 -34.67 -4.57
CA ARG A 32 36.22 -35.51 -5.54
C ARG A 32 34.86 -35.93 -4.97
N PRO A 33 33.81 -36.09 -5.80
CA PRO A 33 32.47 -36.39 -5.32
C PRO A 33 32.29 -37.88 -5.03
N ARG A 34 31.63 -38.21 -3.90
CA ARG A 34 31.13 -39.55 -3.61
C ARG A 34 29.60 -39.58 -3.74
N LYS A 35 29.16 -40.51 -4.58
CA LYS A 35 27.76 -40.88 -4.85
C LYS A 35 27.06 -41.35 -3.57
N GLY A 36 25.86 -40.82 -3.33
CA GLY A 36 24.91 -41.33 -2.34
C GLY A 36 23.51 -41.34 -2.94
N ARG A 37 22.96 -42.54 -3.12
CA ARG A 37 21.60 -42.82 -3.60
C ARG A 37 20.58 -42.36 -2.56
N PHE A 38 19.51 -41.68 -2.99
CA PHE A 38 18.28 -41.56 -2.22
C PHE A 38 17.08 -41.97 -3.07
N ALA A 39 16.17 -42.69 -2.41
CA ALA A 39 15.20 -43.58 -2.98
C ALA A 39 13.92 -42.87 -3.46
N GLN A 40 13.33 -43.46 -4.49
CA GLN A 40 11.98 -43.19 -4.98
C GLN A 40 10.94 -43.69 -3.97
N SER A 41 9.87 -42.92 -3.77
CA SER A 41 8.58 -43.43 -3.33
C SER A 41 7.47 -42.56 -3.90
N ILE A 42 6.83 -43.11 -4.92
CA ILE A 42 5.60 -42.67 -5.58
C ILE A 42 4.44 -43.17 -4.72
N VAL A 43 3.47 -42.31 -4.41
CA VAL A 43 2.14 -42.75 -3.93
C VAL A 43 1.10 -42.35 -4.96
N SER A 44 0.53 -43.39 -5.55
CA SER A 44 -0.59 -43.41 -6.48
C SER A 44 -1.92 -43.33 -5.72
N VAL A 45 -2.89 -42.59 -6.23
CA VAL A 45 -4.32 -42.82 -5.93
C VAL A 45 -5.07 -43.00 -7.26
N ILE A 46 -5.51 -44.24 -7.47
CA ILE A 46 -6.51 -44.74 -8.44
C ILE A 46 -7.88 -44.21 -7.95
N GLY A 47 -8.83 -43.67 -8.72
CA GLY A 47 -9.34 -44.04 -10.04
C GLY A 47 -10.72 -44.70 -9.88
N ALA A 48 -11.82 -44.01 -10.24
CA ALA A 48 -13.11 -44.65 -10.54
C ALA A 48 -13.96 -43.75 -11.44
N ALA A 49 -14.01 -44.11 -12.72
CA ALA A 49 -14.97 -43.62 -13.72
C ALA A 49 -16.22 -44.51 -13.70
N ALA A 50 -17.40 -43.93 -13.91
CA ALA A 50 -18.60 -44.66 -14.30
C ALA A 50 -19.26 -43.94 -15.49
N LEU A 51 -19.11 -44.56 -16.66
CA LEU A 51 -19.82 -44.27 -17.90
C LEU A 51 -21.23 -44.90 -17.84
N ILE A 52 -22.27 -44.15 -18.17
CA ILE A 52 -23.50 -44.69 -18.75
C ILE A 52 -23.79 -43.87 -20.02
N GLY A 53 -23.70 -44.54 -21.16
CA GLY A 53 -24.18 -44.02 -22.43
C GLY A 53 -25.63 -44.43 -22.68
N MET A 54 -26.42 -43.53 -23.24
CA MET A 54 -27.55 -43.86 -24.13
C MET A 54 -27.61 -42.78 -25.22
N GLY A 55 -27.72 -43.24 -26.47
CA GLY A 55 -27.62 -42.41 -27.66
C GLY A 55 -28.94 -41.93 -28.25
N THR A 56 -28.78 -40.98 -29.19
CA THR A 56 -29.70 -40.50 -30.24
C THR A 56 -30.89 -39.68 -29.72
N VAL A 57 -31.29 -38.54 -30.31
CA VAL A 57 -31.48 -38.23 -31.73
C VAL A 57 -31.27 -36.72 -31.96
N ALA A 58 -30.61 -36.35 -33.05
CA ALA A 58 -30.49 -34.98 -33.51
C ALA A 58 -31.84 -34.45 -34.03
N TRP A 59 -32.24 -33.28 -33.55
CA TRP A 59 -33.17 -32.37 -34.25
C TRP A 59 -32.48 -31.02 -34.34
N ALA A 60 -32.15 -30.62 -35.57
CA ALA A 60 -31.70 -29.29 -35.89
C ALA A 60 -32.91 -28.35 -35.82
N GLN A 61 -32.85 -27.36 -34.94
CA GLN A 61 -33.75 -26.23 -34.94
C GLN A 61 -32.88 -24.99 -34.94
N GLN A 62 -32.84 -24.30 -36.09
CA GLN A 62 -32.24 -22.98 -36.21
C GLN A 62 -33.05 -22.01 -35.34
N THR A 63 -32.49 -21.64 -34.19
CA THR A 63 -32.87 -20.44 -33.45
C THR A 63 -31.76 -19.42 -33.67
N ASN A 64 -32.10 -18.34 -34.37
CA ASN A 64 -31.33 -17.09 -34.31
C ASN A 64 -31.42 -16.59 -32.87
N GLU A 65 -30.46 -16.95 -32.03
CA GLU A 65 -30.21 -16.22 -30.78
C GLU A 65 -29.23 -15.09 -31.11
N GLU A 66 -29.74 -13.86 -31.13
CA GLU A 66 -28.92 -12.70 -30.78
C GLU A 66 -28.47 -12.93 -29.34
N SER A 67 -27.23 -13.38 -29.16
CA SER A 67 -26.63 -13.46 -27.84
C SER A 67 -26.50 -12.04 -27.30
N ALA A 68 -27.24 -11.73 -26.25
CA ALA A 68 -26.84 -10.68 -25.32
C ALA A 68 -25.50 -11.14 -24.71
N VAL A 69 -24.41 -10.65 -25.28
CA VAL A 69 -23.03 -10.92 -24.86
C VAL A 69 -22.78 -10.05 -23.63
N LEU A 70 -22.50 -10.69 -22.49
CA LEU A 70 -21.87 -9.98 -21.37
C LEU A 70 -20.61 -9.29 -21.92
N PRO A 71 -20.39 -8.00 -21.62
CA PRO A 71 -19.22 -7.28 -22.12
C PRO A 71 -17.94 -8.09 -21.85
N GLU A 72 -17.07 -8.14 -22.87
CA GLU A 72 -15.81 -8.86 -22.82
C GLU A 72 -15.00 -8.36 -21.60
N VAL A 73 -14.56 -9.28 -20.74
CA VAL A 73 -13.56 -8.91 -19.73
C VAL A 73 -12.27 -8.70 -20.48
N VAL A 74 -11.90 -7.44 -20.56
CA VAL A 74 -10.65 -6.95 -21.12
C VAL A 74 -9.51 -7.72 -20.46
N VAL A 75 -8.83 -8.55 -21.26
CA VAL A 75 -7.55 -9.12 -20.84
C VAL A 75 -6.60 -7.94 -20.61
N PRO A 76 -5.92 -7.83 -19.45
CA PRO A 76 -4.93 -6.78 -19.22
C PRO A 76 -3.86 -6.82 -20.32
N GLY A 77 -3.97 -5.92 -21.30
CA GLY A 77 -3.15 -5.88 -22.51
C GLY A 77 -3.91 -5.69 -23.84
N GLN A 78 -5.26 -5.77 -23.86
CA GLN A 78 -6.08 -5.53 -25.07
C GLN A 78 -6.89 -4.22 -25.04
N GLN A 79 -6.72 -3.38 -24.03
CA GLN A 79 -7.31 -2.05 -24.06
C GLN A 79 -6.61 -1.23 -25.15
N GLU A 80 -7.35 -0.85 -26.20
CA GLU A 80 -6.92 0.24 -27.08
C GLU A 80 -6.59 1.43 -26.17
N ARG A 81 -5.32 1.84 -26.20
CA ARG A 81 -4.82 2.95 -25.41
C ARG A 81 -5.43 4.21 -26.01
N ASP A 82 -6.58 4.61 -25.49
CA ASP A 82 -6.95 6.01 -25.56
C ASP A 82 -6.08 6.69 -24.48
N GLU A 83 -4.84 7.00 -24.82
CA GLU A 83 -3.79 7.52 -23.92
C GLU A 83 -4.27 8.77 -23.16
N ASP A 84 -5.28 9.45 -23.69
CA ASP A 84 -5.90 10.66 -23.15
C ASP A 84 -7.20 10.36 -22.33
N SER A 85 -7.59 9.09 -22.11
CA SER A 85 -8.83 8.76 -21.39
C SER A 85 -8.67 8.75 -19.88
N TYR A 86 -9.49 9.55 -19.21
CA TYR A 86 -9.61 9.58 -17.75
C TYR A 86 -10.50 8.46 -17.18
N LYS A 87 -11.12 7.64 -18.03
CA LYS A 87 -12.14 6.66 -17.63
C LYS A 87 -11.72 5.23 -18.02
N PRO A 88 -10.97 4.54 -17.15
CA PRO A 88 -10.81 3.09 -17.24
C PRO A 88 -12.18 2.40 -17.15
N GLU A 89 -12.38 1.31 -17.90
CA GLU A 89 -13.68 0.61 -17.93
C GLU A 89 -13.78 -0.53 -16.90
N ALA A 90 -12.65 -1.13 -16.54
CA ALA A 90 -12.56 -2.26 -15.62
C ALA A 90 -11.24 -2.21 -14.83
N PRO A 91 -11.19 -2.77 -13.61
CA PRO A 91 -9.93 -3.00 -12.92
C PRO A 91 -9.14 -4.12 -13.62
N ALA A 92 -7.81 -4.09 -13.48
CA ALA A 92 -6.91 -5.08 -14.09
C ALA A 92 -6.99 -6.46 -13.42
N SER A 93 -7.58 -6.56 -12.22
CA SER A 93 -7.68 -7.84 -11.52
C SER A 93 -8.76 -8.76 -12.13
N PRO A 94 -8.44 -10.04 -12.43
CA PRO A 94 -9.41 -11.00 -12.96
C PRO A 94 -10.48 -11.43 -11.93
N LYS A 95 -10.33 -11.02 -10.66
CA LYS A 95 -11.30 -11.27 -9.57
C LYS A 95 -12.57 -10.40 -9.69
N PHE A 96 -12.58 -9.44 -10.62
CA PHE A 96 -13.74 -8.66 -10.98
C PHE A 96 -14.10 -8.95 -12.44
N THR A 97 -15.29 -9.49 -12.65
CA THR A 97 -15.73 -9.97 -13.97
C THR A 97 -16.65 -8.99 -14.70
N GLN A 98 -16.87 -7.82 -14.09
CA GLN A 98 -17.84 -6.80 -14.48
C GLN A 98 -17.13 -5.47 -14.76
N PRO A 99 -17.67 -4.61 -15.63
CA PRO A 99 -17.18 -3.24 -15.77
C PRO A 99 -17.39 -2.43 -14.48
N LEU A 100 -16.64 -1.33 -14.32
CA LEU A 100 -16.69 -0.48 -13.11
C LEU A 100 -18.09 0.01 -12.76
N VAL A 101 -18.92 0.30 -13.76
CA VAL A 101 -20.32 0.74 -13.58
C VAL A 101 -21.19 -0.32 -12.91
N ASP A 102 -20.81 -1.60 -13.00
CA ASP A 102 -21.61 -2.73 -12.53
C ASP A 102 -21.00 -3.45 -11.31
N ILE A 103 -19.77 -3.08 -10.90
CA ILE A 103 -19.19 -3.62 -9.67
C ILE A 103 -19.96 -3.06 -8.45
N PRO A 104 -20.55 -3.88 -7.57
CA PRO A 104 -21.29 -3.42 -6.39
C PRO A 104 -20.34 -3.02 -5.24
N GLN A 105 -19.38 -2.15 -5.53
CA GLN A 105 -18.37 -1.64 -4.59
C GLN A 105 -17.81 -0.31 -5.12
N THR A 106 -17.44 0.59 -4.21
CA THR A 106 -16.71 1.81 -4.56
C THR A 106 -15.27 1.49 -4.97
N VAL A 107 -14.96 1.72 -6.25
CA VAL A 107 -13.63 1.53 -6.85
C VAL A 107 -13.24 2.81 -7.57
N THR A 108 -12.06 3.33 -7.27
CA THR A 108 -11.47 4.49 -7.98
C THR A 108 -10.25 4.02 -8.75
N VAL A 109 -10.20 4.29 -10.04
CA VAL A 109 -9.02 3.98 -10.88
C VAL A 109 -8.41 5.30 -11.33
N ILE A 110 -7.12 5.49 -11.03
CA ILE A 110 -6.33 6.64 -11.44
C ILE A 110 -5.50 6.21 -12.65
N PRO A 111 -5.81 6.70 -13.86
CA PRO A 111 -5.10 6.31 -15.07
C PRO A 111 -3.74 7.03 -15.21
N GLU A 112 -2.87 6.47 -16.06
CA GLU A 112 -1.55 7.02 -16.41
C GLU A 112 -1.60 8.51 -16.78
N ALA A 113 -2.55 8.91 -17.62
CA ALA A 113 -2.72 10.31 -18.04
C ALA A 113 -2.85 11.28 -16.85
N VAL A 114 -3.69 10.95 -15.87
CA VAL A 114 -3.87 11.78 -14.66
C VAL A 114 -2.60 11.82 -13.81
N ILE A 115 -1.82 10.74 -13.78
CA ILE A 115 -0.54 10.69 -13.06
C ILE A 115 0.49 11.62 -13.74
N GLU A 116 0.59 11.54 -15.07
CA GLU A 116 1.54 12.30 -15.87
C GLU A 116 1.22 13.79 -15.93
N GLU A 117 -0.02 14.17 -16.23
CA GLU A 117 -0.44 15.56 -16.33
C GLU A 117 -0.29 16.33 -15.01
N ARG A 118 -0.49 15.63 -13.89
CA ARG A 118 -0.26 16.20 -12.55
C ARG A 118 1.21 16.27 -12.17
N GLY A 119 2.11 15.61 -12.91
CA GLY A 119 3.51 15.48 -12.52
C GLY A 119 3.69 14.72 -11.21
N ALA A 120 2.83 13.75 -10.91
CA ALA A 120 2.91 12.96 -9.68
C ALA A 120 4.12 12.01 -9.72
N THR A 121 5.02 12.12 -8.74
CA THR A 121 6.28 11.33 -8.72
C THR A 121 6.35 10.30 -7.60
N THR A 122 5.33 10.22 -6.76
CA THR A 122 5.19 9.23 -5.70
C THR A 122 3.76 8.72 -5.63
N LEU A 123 3.56 7.51 -5.10
CA LEU A 123 2.21 6.96 -4.84
C LEU A 123 1.39 7.90 -3.95
N ARG A 124 2.03 8.57 -2.99
CA ARG A 124 1.36 9.58 -2.15
C ARG A 124 0.76 10.70 -2.98
N ASP A 125 1.50 11.24 -3.95
CA ASP A 125 1.00 12.33 -4.82
C ASP A 125 -0.16 11.87 -5.71
N VAL A 126 -0.08 10.62 -6.19
CA VAL A 126 -1.18 9.98 -6.93
C VAL A 126 -2.43 9.90 -6.06
N LEU A 127 -2.30 9.42 -4.81
CA LEU A 127 -3.42 9.15 -3.92
C LEU A 127 -3.98 10.37 -3.18
N ARG A 128 -3.25 11.49 -3.09
CA ARG A 128 -3.77 12.75 -2.49
C ARG A 128 -5.12 13.16 -3.08
N ASN A 129 -5.35 12.87 -4.35
CA ASN A 129 -6.58 13.25 -5.04
C ASN A 129 -7.73 12.25 -4.90
N VAL A 130 -7.55 11.20 -4.12
CA VAL A 130 -8.60 10.22 -3.84
C VAL A 130 -9.24 10.58 -2.49
N PRO A 131 -10.50 11.06 -2.47
CA PRO A 131 -11.18 11.37 -1.23
C PRO A 131 -11.24 10.17 -0.30
N GLY A 132 -11.25 10.40 1.02
CA GLY A 132 -11.28 9.31 2.00
C GLY A 132 -9.94 8.57 2.18
N ILE A 133 -8.86 9.02 1.53
CA ILE A 133 -7.49 8.59 1.84
C ILE A 133 -6.79 9.68 2.67
N SER A 134 -6.15 9.28 3.76
CA SER A 134 -5.28 10.15 4.56
C SER A 134 -3.87 9.59 4.66
N LEU A 135 -2.86 10.46 4.61
CA LEU A 135 -1.45 10.08 4.79
C LEU A 135 -1.09 10.08 6.27
N GLN A 136 -0.35 9.05 6.72
CA GLN A 136 0.07 8.89 8.11
C GLN A 136 1.58 9.06 8.24
N ALA A 137 2.05 9.67 9.34
CA ALA A 137 3.48 9.71 9.62
C ALA A 137 3.95 8.32 10.09
N GLY A 138 5.22 7.97 9.81
CA GLY A 138 5.83 6.78 10.38
C GLY A 138 6.27 7.04 11.82
N GLU A 139 6.08 6.08 12.74
CA GLU A 139 6.67 6.11 14.08
C GLU A 139 6.85 4.68 14.62
N GLY A 140 7.77 4.49 15.59
CA GLY A 140 7.97 3.23 16.32
C GLY A 140 6.66 2.56 16.74
N GLY A 141 6.47 1.30 16.35
CA GLY A 141 5.22 0.53 16.49
C GLY A 141 4.27 0.63 15.28
N GLY A 142 4.16 1.80 14.64
CA GLY A 142 3.32 2.04 13.46
C GLY A 142 4.00 1.77 12.11
N GLY A 143 5.33 1.71 12.08
CA GLY A 143 6.11 1.42 10.86
C GLY A 143 7.18 2.45 10.56
N PRO A 144 8.16 2.12 9.69
CA PRO A 144 9.10 3.13 9.24
C PRO A 144 8.41 4.10 8.25
N PRO A 145 9.00 5.29 7.99
CA PRO A 145 8.47 6.24 7.02
C PRO A 145 8.44 5.60 5.63
N ALA A 146 7.25 5.39 5.08
CA ALA A 146 6.99 4.78 3.77
C ALA A 146 5.59 5.23 3.31
N ASP A 147 4.99 4.58 2.31
CA ASP A 147 3.59 4.80 1.92
C ASP A 147 2.58 4.34 3.02
N ASN A 148 2.59 5.02 4.16
CA ASN A 148 1.66 4.81 5.27
C ASN A 148 0.42 5.67 5.02
N LEU A 149 -0.73 5.01 4.90
CA LEU A 149 -1.99 5.66 4.62
C LEU A 149 -3.14 4.95 5.33
N SER A 150 -4.28 5.64 5.37
CA SER A 150 -5.56 5.09 5.81
C SER A 150 -6.61 5.28 4.73
N ILE A 151 -7.51 4.31 4.61
CA ILE A 151 -8.68 4.36 3.73
C ILE A 151 -9.91 4.34 4.63
N ARG A 152 -10.82 5.30 4.46
CA ARG A 152 -12.01 5.47 5.30
C ARG A 152 -11.68 5.45 6.82
N GLY A 153 -10.56 6.05 7.20
CA GLY A 153 -10.09 6.17 8.59
C GLY A 153 -9.38 4.94 9.17
N PHE A 154 -9.33 3.82 8.45
CA PHE A 154 -8.63 2.62 8.90
C PHE A 154 -7.26 2.52 8.25
N ASN A 155 -6.24 2.13 9.03
CA ASN A 155 -4.88 1.94 8.52
C ASN A 155 -4.86 0.91 7.38
N ALA A 156 -4.14 1.22 6.31
CA ALA A 156 -4.00 0.41 5.11
C ALA A 156 -2.52 0.27 4.70
N ARG A 157 -1.59 0.39 5.66
CA ARG A 157 -0.14 0.31 5.43
C ARG A 157 0.29 -1.02 4.82
N THR A 158 -0.36 -2.11 5.23
CA THR A 158 -0.09 -3.47 4.77
C THR A 158 -0.94 -3.85 3.55
N ASP A 159 -1.84 -2.96 3.10
CA ASP A 159 -2.85 -3.22 2.07
C ASP A 159 -2.49 -2.62 0.69
N LEU A 160 -1.18 -2.60 0.41
CA LEU A 160 -0.62 -2.22 -0.88
C LEU A 160 -0.28 -3.47 -1.69
N PHE A 161 -0.64 -3.43 -2.96
CA PHE A 161 -0.47 -4.53 -3.91
C PHE A 161 0.15 -4.01 -5.20
N ILE A 162 0.93 -4.86 -5.85
CA ILE A 162 1.38 -4.65 -7.23
C ILE A 162 0.83 -5.83 -8.03
N ASP A 163 0.10 -5.61 -9.10
CA ASP A 163 -0.52 -6.67 -9.94
C ASP A 163 -1.30 -7.75 -9.15
N GLY A 164 -1.91 -7.34 -8.02
CA GLY A 164 -2.66 -8.23 -7.12
C GLY A 164 -1.81 -9.04 -6.12
N VAL A 165 -0.48 -8.92 -6.12
CA VAL A 165 0.41 -9.51 -5.11
C VAL A 165 0.72 -8.48 -4.03
N ARG A 166 0.59 -8.86 -2.76
CA ARG A 166 0.89 -7.98 -1.62
C ARG A 166 2.33 -7.49 -1.68
N ASP A 167 2.50 -6.20 -1.50
CA ASP A 167 3.80 -5.55 -1.43
C ASP A 167 3.93 -4.82 -0.09
N PHE A 168 4.39 -5.56 0.93
CA PHE A 168 4.47 -5.07 2.31
C PHE A 168 5.78 -4.31 2.62
N GLY A 169 6.69 -4.19 1.63
CA GLY A 169 7.96 -3.49 1.80
C GLY A 169 7.75 -2.04 2.21
N GLY A 170 8.54 -1.58 3.18
CA GLY A 170 8.47 -0.21 3.69
C GLY A 170 9.31 0.77 2.89
N TYR A 171 8.81 1.22 1.73
CA TYR A 171 9.46 2.18 0.83
C TYR A 171 8.45 3.14 0.17
N PHE A 172 8.92 4.20 -0.49
CA PHE A 172 8.07 5.06 -1.33
C PHE A 172 8.03 4.53 -2.76
N ARG A 173 6.82 4.32 -3.30
CA ARG A 173 6.62 3.82 -4.66
C ARG A 173 6.60 4.97 -5.67
N ASP A 174 7.45 4.87 -6.69
CA ASP A 174 7.45 5.79 -7.84
C ASP A 174 6.58 5.23 -8.98
N PRO A 175 5.73 6.04 -9.64
CA PRO A 175 4.83 5.57 -10.68
C PRO A 175 5.50 5.33 -12.05
N PHE A 176 6.83 5.45 -12.20
CA PHE A 176 7.51 5.33 -13.51
C PHE A 176 7.21 4.03 -14.31
N ASN A 177 6.87 2.94 -13.61
CA ASN A 177 6.53 1.64 -14.20
C ASN A 177 5.04 1.27 -13.99
N ILE A 178 4.17 2.25 -13.70
CA ILE A 178 2.76 2.02 -13.36
C ILE A 178 1.86 2.59 -14.45
N SER A 179 0.88 1.79 -14.91
CA SER A 179 -0.13 2.24 -15.89
C SER A 179 -1.40 2.75 -15.23
N GLN A 180 -1.75 2.24 -14.05
CA GLN A 180 -2.87 2.75 -13.26
C GLN A 180 -2.73 2.39 -11.79
N VAL A 181 -3.40 3.16 -10.93
CA VAL A 181 -3.57 2.86 -9.51
C VAL A 181 -5.05 2.63 -9.23
N GLU A 182 -5.38 1.52 -8.60
CA GLU A 182 -6.74 1.11 -8.26
C GLU A 182 -6.93 1.18 -6.75
N VAL A 183 -7.98 1.88 -6.31
CA VAL A 183 -8.34 1.99 -4.89
C VAL A 183 -9.70 1.31 -4.70
N PHE A 184 -9.69 0.16 -4.04
CA PHE A 184 -10.90 -0.54 -3.60
C PHE A 184 -11.25 -0.07 -2.20
N LYS A 185 -12.47 0.44 -2.01
CA LYS A 185 -12.89 0.96 -0.70
C LYS A 185 -13.89 0.03 -0.01
N GLY A 186 -13.82 0.03 1.32
CA GLY A 186 -14.47 -0.93 2.20
C GLY A 186 -13.69 -2.25 2.34
N PRO A 187 -14.03 -3.06 3.36
CA PRO A 187 -13.56 -4.42 3.60
C PRO A 187 -13.39 -5.22 2.32
N ALA A 188 -12.14 -5.52 2.03
CA ALA A 188 -11.75 -6.16 0.79
C ALA A 188 -11.02 -7.48 1.04
N SER A 189 -11.11 -8.13 2.21
CA SER A 189 -10.38 -9.39 2.43
C SER A 189 -10.79 -10.49 1.46
N SER A 190 -12.04 -10.53 0.98
CA SER A 190 -12.40 -11.45 -0.10
C SER A 190 -11.52 -11.26 -1.34
N TYR A 191 -11.08 -10.03 -1.63
CA TYR A 191 -10.17 -9.71 -2.74
C TYR A 191 -8.69 -9.83 -2.34
N ALA A 192 -8.31 -9.24 -1.20
CA ALA A 192 -6.94 -8.92 -0.80
C ALA A 192 -6.35 -9.88 0.25
N GLY A 193 -7.14 -10.78 0.83
CA GLY A 193 -6.74 -11.63 1.96
C GLY A 193 -6.73 -10.85 3.28
N ARG A 194 -5.81 -11.19 4.19
CA ARG A 194 -5.69 -10.53 5.51
C ARG A 194 -5.60 -8.99 5.38
N GLY A 195 -6.12 -8.26 6.34
CA GLY A 195 -6.08 -6.80 6.35
C GLY A 195 -7.31 -6.17 5.69
N SER A 196 -7.05 -5.05 5.02
CA SER A 196 -7.97 -4.37 4.09
C SER A 196 -9.29 -3.92 4.70
N THR A 197 -9.26 -3.52 5.98
CA THR A 197 -10.46 -3.05 6.70
C THR A 197 -11.10 -1.85 6.02
N GLY A 198 -10.29 -0.84 5.67
CA GLY A 198 -10.76 0.34 4.95
C GLY A 198 -10.84 0.15 3.44
N GLY A 199 -10.11 -0.83 2.91
CA GLY A 199 -9.90 -1.00 1.48
C GLY A 199 -8.52 -1.56 1.16
N ALA A 200 -8.19 -1.61 -0.12
CA ALA A 200 -6.88 -2.01 -0.64
C ALA A 200 -6.50 -1.15 -1.85
N ILE A 201 -5.19 -0.98 -2.05
CA ILE A 201 -4.65 -0.24 -3.20
C ILE A 201 -3.81 -1.19 -4.05
N ASN A 202 -4.10 -1.23 -5.35
CA ASN A 202 -3.38 -2.05 -6.32
C ASN A 202 -2.73 -1.16 -7.38
N LEU A 203 -1.41 -1.30 -7.53
CA LEU A 203 -0.64 -0.66 -8.59
C LEU A 203 -0.52 -1.65 -9.74
N VAL A 204 -0.86 -1.22 -10.96
CA VAL A 204 -0.79 -2.07 -12.16
C VAL A 204 0.47 -1.72 -12.92
N SER A 205 1.34 -2.71 -13.11
CA SER A 205 2.60 -2.51 -13.81
C SER A 205 2.40 -2.32 -15.32
N LYS A 206 3.22 -1.47 -15.93
CA LYS A 206 3.34 -1.36 -17.39
C LYS A 206 3.73 -2.71 -18.00
N ARG A 207 3.14 -3.05 -19.16
CA ARG A 207 3.34 -4.32 -19.89
C ARG A 207 3.82 -4.09 -21.33
N PRO A 208 4.52 -5.05 -21.95
CA PRO A 208 4.88 -4.97 -23.37
C PRO A 208 3.65 -4.99 -24.28
N LEU A 209 3.69 -4.16 -25.33
CA LEU A 209 2.63 -4.00 -26.33
C LEU A 209 3.13 -4.41 -27.72
N LEU A 210 2.21 -4.67 -28.65
CA LEU A 210 2.56 -5.00 -30.05
C LEU A 210 2.82 -3.77 -30.92
N ASP A 211 2.43 -2.58 -30.48
CA ASP A 211 2.75 -1.34 -31.17
C ASP A 211 4.07 -0.76 -30.63
N PRO A 212 5.05 -0.45 -31.50
CA PRO A 212 6.30 0.15 -31.07
C PRO A 212 6.06 1.59 -30.62
N PHE A 213 6.75 2.00 -29.55
CA PHE A 213 6.85 3.40 -29.18
C PHE A 213 8.14 3.64 -28.38
N TYR A 214 8.66 4.86 -28.44
CA TYR A 214 9.82 5.27 -27.66
C TYR A 214 9.59 6.64 -27.06
N GLY A 215 9.47 6.70 -25.74
CA GLY A 215 9.19 7.94 -25.06
C GLY A 215 9.98 8.14 -23.78
N GLY A 216 9.79 9.32 -23.19
CA GLY A 216 10.40 9.71 -21.94
C GLY A 216 10.13 11.17 -21.60
N THR A 217 10.52 11.52 -20.37
CA THR A 217 10.36 12.87 -19.82
C THR A 217 11.70 13.36 -19.29
N ILE A 218 12.03 14.61 -19.54
CA ILE A 218 13.10 15.33 -18.83
C ILE A 218 12.49 16.53 -18.14
N GLY A 219 12.69 16.64 -16.82
CA GLY A 219 12.13 17.70 -16.00
C GLY A 219 13.17 18.39 -15.12
N ILE A 220 13.02 19.70 -14.96
CA ILE A 220 13.76 20.55 -14.02
C ILE A 220 12.78 21.43 -13.25
N GLY A 221 13.10 21.80 -12.02
CA GLY A 221 12.18 22.62 -11.21
C GLY A 221 12.86 23.40 -10.11
N THR A 222 12.04 24.02 -9.26
CA THR A 222 12.49 24.63 -8.01
C THR A 222 13.05 23.57 -7.06
N ASP A 223 13.73 24.00 -5.99
CA ASP A 223 14.20 23.09 -4.92
C ASP A 223 15.06 21.94 -5.46
N ASN A 224 15.97 22.30 -6.39
CA ASN A 224 16.90 21.38 -7.05
C ASN A 224 16.26 20.19 -7.78
N TYR A 225 14.97 20.25 -8.11
CA TYR A 225 14.27 19.17 -8.81
C TYR A 225 14.88 18.89 -10.18
N LYS A 226 15.25 17.62 -10.39
CA LYS A 226 15.69 17.06 -11.68
C LYS A 226 15.11 15.66 -11.81
N ARG A 227 14.52 15.35 -12.96
CA ARG A 227 13.95 14.03 -13.25
C ARG A 227 14.17 13.65 -14.71
N ALA A 228 14.49 12.38 -14.95
CA ALA A 228 14.53 11.79 -16.27
C ALA A 228 13.84 10.43 -16.25
N THR A 229 12.93 10.18 -17.19
CA THR A 229 12.28 8.89 -17.41
C THR A 229 12.47 8.43 -18.85
N LEU A 230 12.43 7.11 -19.04
CA LEU A 230 12.48 6.47 -20.34
C LEU A 230 11.45 5.34 -20.36
N ASP A 231 10.69 5.21 -21.46
CA ASP A 231 9.72 4.14 -21.70
C ASP A 231 9.88 3.69 -23.16
N LEU A 232 10.51 2.53 -23.37
CA LEU A 232 10.75 1.98 -24.70
C LEU A 232 9.94 0.70 -24.84
N ASN A 233 9.15 0.57 -25.91
CA ASN A 233 8.45 -0.65 -26.27
C ASN A 233 8.79 -1.09 -27.70
N GLN A 234 9.25 -2.32 -27.84
CA GLN A 234 9.78 -2.86 -29.09
C GLN A 234 9.26 -4.30 -29.33
N PRO A 235 8.37 -4.49 -30.32
CA PRO A 235 8.06 -5.80 -30.87
C PRO A 235 9.32 -6.44 -31.48
N LEU A 236 9.55 -7.73 -31.23
CA LEU A 236 10.72 -8.45 -31.73
C LEU A 236 10.41 -9.13 -33.06
N GLU A 237 11.09 -8.68 -34.12
CA GLU A 237 10.96 -9.28 -35.45
C GLU A 237 11.36 -10.76 -35.45
N GLY A 238 10.59 -11.59 -36.16
CA GLY A 238 10.85 -13.02 -36.30
C GLY A 238 10.36 -13.89 -35.13
N LEU A 239 9.83 -13.30 -34.05
CA LEU A 239 9.19 -14.00 -32.94
C LEU A 239 7.73 -13.55 -32.83
N GLN A 240 6.79 -14.41 -33.24
CA GLN A 240 5.36 -14.08 -33.26
C GLN A 240 4.88 -13.65 -31.87
N GLY A 241 4.17 -12.53 -31.82
CA GLY A 241 3.56 -12.02 -30.59
C GLY A 241 4.57 -11.71 -29.48
N THR A 242 5.83 -11.41 -29.82
CA THR A 242 6.87 -11.16 -28.81
C THR A 242 7.24 -9.68 -28.78
N SER A 243 7.27 -9.10 -27.58
CA SER A 243 7.61 -7.69 -27.39
C SER A 243 8.39 -7.46 -26.10
N LEU A 244 9.32 -6.52 -26.14
CA LEU A 244 10.14 -6.06 -25.02
C LEU A 244 9.68 -4.66 -24.60
N ARG A 245 9.59 -4.39 -23.30
CA ARG A 245 9.44 -3.04 -22.75
C ARG A 245 10.52 -2.74 -21.73
N LEU A 246 11.04 -1.52 -21.73
CA LEU A 246 12.03 -1.03 -20.78
C LEU A 246 11.58 0.31 -20.23
N ASN A 247 11.28 0.34 -18.94
CA ASN A 247 11.07 1.58 -18.19
C ASN A 247 12.33 1.90 -17.37
N ALA A 248 12.76 3.16 -17.34
CA ALA A 248 13.87 3.62 -16.51
C ALA A 248 13.58 4.98 -15.89
N LEU A 249 14.21 5.24 -14.75
CA LEU A 249 14.02 6.43 -13.93
C LEU A 249 15.34 6.89 -13.33
N TRP A 250 15.54 8.21 -13.32
CA TRP A 250 16.46 8.90 -12.43
C TRP A 250 15.77 10.16 -11.88
N HIS A 251 15.94 10.43 -10.58
CA HIS A 251 15.30 11.55 -9.89
C HIS A 251 16.17 12.03 -8.73
N ASP A 252 16.28 13.35 -8.58
CA ASP A 252 17.01 14.06 -7.54
C ASP A 252 16.25 15.36 -7.24
N ALA A 253 15.84 15.58 -6.00
CA ALA A 253 15.12 16.78 -5.59
C ALA A 253 15.25 17.03 -4.08
N ASP A 254 15.26 18.31 -3.70
CA ASP A 254 15.00 18.71 -2.32
C ASP A 254 13.47 18.73 -2.09
N VAL A 255 13.03 18.67 -0.83
CA VAL A 255 11.62 18.83 -0.49
C VAL A 255 11.29 20.32 -0.34
N PRO A 256 10.40 20.90 -1.16
CA PRO A 256 10.06 22.32 -1.08
C PRO A 256 9.58 22.70 0.33
N GLY A 257 10.19 23.74 0.91
CA GLY A 257 9.85 24.22 2.25
C GLY A 257 10.35 23.35 3.39
N ARG A 258 11.30 22.43 3.17
CA ARG A 258 11.98 21.67 4.22
C ARG A 258 13.50 21.72 4.03
N ASP A 259 14.20 22.26 5.03
CA ASP A 259 15.66 22.39 4.95
C ASP A 259 16.34 21.01 5.02
N GLU A 260 17.39 20.80 4.22
CA GLU A 260 18.25 19.60 4.19
C GLU A 260 17.57 18.28 3.76
N VAL A 261 16.24 18.24 3.61
CA VAL A 261 15.50 17.03 3.23
C VAL A 261 15.57 16.82 1.72
N THR A 262 16.07 15.66 1.31
CA THR A 262 16.29 15.31 -0.10
C THR A 262 15.69 13.95 -0.42
N ASN A 263 15.23 13.79 -1.67
CA ASN A 263 14.77 12.51 -2.21
C ASN A 263 15.53 12.19 -3.48
N GLN A 264 16.35 11.14 -3.45
CA GLN A 264 17.09 10.67 -4.62
C GLN A 264 16.71 9.23 -4.91
N ARG A 265 16.47 8.93 -6.19
CA ARG A 265 16.14 7.57 -6.61
C ARG A 265 16.46 7.31 -8.06
N TRP A 266 16.79 6.06 -8.36
CA TRP A 266 16.88 5.57 -9.71
C TRP A 266 16.23 4.18 -9.80
N GLY A 267 15.74 3.84 -10.98
CA GLY A 267 15.05 2.58 -11.18
C GLY A 267 15.09 2.11 -12.61
N VAL A 268 14.91 0.80 -12.78
CA VAL A 268 14.82 0.15 -14.09
C VAL A 268 13.82 -1.00 -14.01
N ALA A 269 12.97 -1.13 -15.02
CA ALA A 269 11.98 -2.18 -15.09
C ALA A 269 11.89 -2.77 -16.51
N PRO A 270 12.75 -3.74 -16.86
CA PRO A 270 12.64 -4.47 -18.11
C PRO A 270 11.55 -5.55 -18.04
N SER A 271 10.83 -5.73 -19.13
CA SER A 271 9.86 -6.81 -19.29
C SER A 271 9.83 -7.34 -20.72
N ILE A 272 9.51 -8.62 -20.87
CA ILE A 272 9.33 -9.29 -22.16
C ILE A 272 8.06 -10.14 -22.12
N ALA A 273 7.25 -10.03 -23.16
CA ALA A 273 6.06 -10.84 -23.35
C ALA A 273 6.22 -11.70 -24.60
N PHE A 274 5.73 -12.94 -24.54
CA PHE A 274 5.68 -13.90 -25.63
C PHE A 274 4.23 -14.31 -25.89
N GLY A 275 3.89 -14.52 -27.16
CA GLY A 275 2.57 -15.00 -27.56
C GLY A 275 1.43 -13.99 -27.38
N LEU A 276 1.73 -12.68 -27.38
CA LEU A 276 0.73 -11.62 -27.53
C LEU A 276 -0.13 -11.91 -28.78
N ASP A 277 -1.44 -11.63 -28.70
CA ASP A 277 -2.47 -12.02 -29.68
C ASP A 277 -2.59 -13.53 -29.96
N THR A 278 -2.06 -14.38 -29.06
CA THR A 278 -2.27 -15.82 -29.11
C THR A 278 -2.98 -16.31 -27.84
N PRO A 279 -3.58 -17.52 -27.86
CA PRO A 279 -4.23 -18.07 -26.68
C PRO A 279 -3.29 -18.32 -25.49
N THR A 280 -1.96 -18.39 -25.69
CA THR A 280 -1.00 -18.64 -24.61
C THR A 280 -0.01 -17.49 -24.52
N ARG A 281 0.00 -16.80 -23.39
CA ARG A 281 0.84 -15.63 -23.15
C ARG A 281 1.77 -15.90 -21.98
N LEU A 282 3.04 -15.56 -22.12
CA LEU A 282 4.03 -15.57 -21.05
C LEU A 282 4.64 -14.18 -20.93
N THR A 283 4.53 -13.55 -19.77
CA THR A 283 5.18 -12.28 -19.47
C THR A 283 6.20 -12.48 -18.36
N LEU A 284 7.43 -12.03 -18.59
CA LEU A 284 8.49 -11.97 -17.60
C LEU A 284 8.82 -10.50 -17.34
N SER A 285 8.83 -10.08 -16.09
CA SER A 285 9.18 -8.71 -15.72
C SER A 285 10.11 -8.67 -14.52
N TYR A 286 10.96 -7.66 -14.49
CA TYR A 286 11.82 -7.34 -13.37
C TYR A 286 11.69 -5.84 -13.08
N SER A 287 11.77 -5.44 -11.82
CA SER A 287 11.78 -4.05 -11.39
C SER A 287 12.82 -3.89 -10.29
N HIS A 288 13.65 -2.87 -10.44
CA HIS A 288 14.64 -2.43 -9.47
C HIS A 288 14.38 -0.96 -9.15
N LEU A 289 14.36 -0.61 -7.86
CA LEU A 289 14.26 0.76 -7.38
C LEU A 289 15.22 0.93 -6.20
N ASP A 290 16.10 1.92 -6.31
CA ASP A 290 17.08 2.30 -5.31
C ASP A 290 16.81 3.75 -4.89
N GLN A 291 16.78 3.98 -3.58
CA GLN A 291 16.45 5.26 -2.96
C GLN A 291 17.52 5.62 -1.94
N ASP A 292 18.02 6.84 -2.01
CA ASP A 292 18.97 7.44 -1.07
C ASP A 292 18.41 8.80 -0.65
N ASN A 293 17.79 8.85 0.53
CA ASN A 293 17.05 10.01 0.97
C ASN A 293 17.64 10.56 2.28
N MET A 294 17.54 11.88 2.47
CA MET A 294 17.65 12.48 3.80
C MET A 294 16.25 12.42 4.46
N PRO A 295 16.02 11.58 5.48
CA PRO A 295 14.68 11.34 6.00
C PRO A 295 14.21 12.45 6.96
N ASP A 296 12.90 12.64 7.05
CA ASP A 296 12.29 13.67 7.88
C ASP A 296 11.13 13.13 8.74
N TYR A 297 11.19 13.36 10.05
CA TYR A 297 10.08 13.15 11.00
C TYR A 297 9.41 14.48 11.38
N GLY A 298 9.75 15.56 10.70
CA GLY A 298 9.09 16.85 10.81
C GLY A 298 9.31 17.53 12.15
N ILE A 299 8.23 18.04 12.74
CA ILE A 299 8.22 19.01 13.84
C ILE A 299 7.50 18.41 15.05
N PRO A 300 7.99 18.60 16.30
CA PRO A 300 7.33 18.06 17.48
C PRO A 300 6.01 18.79 17.80
N TRP A 301 5.04 18.07 18.33
CA TRP A 301 3.88 18.68 18.98
C TRP A 301 4.28 19.26 20.33
N VAL A 302 3.75 20.42 20.70
CA VAL A 302 4.00 21.02 22.01
C VAL A 302 3.20 20.26 23.07
N PRO A 303 3.82 19.69 24.12
CA PRO A 303 3.08 18.96 25.14
C PRO A 303 2.23 19.91 25.99
N ALA A 304 1.01 19.49 26.37
CA ALA A 304 0.15 20.30 27.26
C ALA A 304 0.78 20.66 28.62
N GLY A 305 1.71 19.84 29.10
CA GLY A 305 2.46 20.08 30.34
C GLY A 305 3.72 20.94 30.17
N ASN A 306 3.94 21.58 29.01
CA ASN A 306 5.10 22.44 28.83
C ASN A 306 4.99 23.70 29.70
N SER A 307 6.02 23.93 30.52
CA SER A 307 6.06 25.03 31.50
C SER A 307 6.65 26.34 30.94
N ASP A 308 7.15 26.35 29.70
CA ASP A 308 7.59 27.57 29.03
C ASP A 308 6.38 28.50 28.76
N PRO A 309 6.43 29.80 29.14
CA PRO A 309 5.28 30.70 29.01
C PRO A 309 4.79 30.91 27.57
N VAL A 310 5.68 30.81 26.57
CA VAL A 310 5.32 30.97 25.16
C VAL A 310 4.72 29.67 24.66
N LEU A 311 5.33 28.52 24.94
CA LEU A 311 4.85 27.23 24.47
C LEU A 311 3.58 26.76 25.19
N ALA A 312 3.33 27.20 26.43
CA ALA A 312 2.11 26.86 27.16
C ALA A 312 0.83 27.30 26.44
N THR A 313 0.88 28.33 25.57
CA THR A 313 -0.27 28.75 24.76
C THR A 313 -0.52 27.85 23.55
N TYR A 314 0.41 26.95 23.23
CA TYR A 314 0.33 25.97 22.14
C TYR A 314 0.18 24.54 22.69
N ALA A 315 -0.34 24.37 23.89
CA ALA A 315 -0.55 23.07 24.52
C ALA A 315 -1.33 22.09 23.61
N ASP A 316 -0.68 20.99 23.24
CA ASP A 316 -1.18 19.99 22.28
C ASP A 316 -1.46 20.53 20.85
N GLU A 317 -0.82 21.64 20.50
CA GLU A 317 -0.83 22.23 19.16
C GLU A 317 0.54 22.14 18.47
N ALA A 318 0.57 22.53 17.20
CA ALA A 318 1.80 22.60 16.43
C ALA A 318 2.76 23.61 17.08
N ALA A 319 4.05 23.27 17.14
CA ALA A 319 5.04 24.20 17.67
C ALA A 319 5.10 25.48 16.81
N PRO A 320 5.20 26.68 17.43
CA PRO A 320 5.25 27.95 16.71
C PRO A 320 6.65 28.21 16.14
N VAL A 321 7.06 27.37 15.19
CA VAL A 321 8.37 27.37 14.52
C VAL A 321 8.17 27.47 13.01
N ASP A 322 9.24 27.82 12.29
CA ASP A 322 9.25 27.77 10.84
C ASP A 322 9.05 26.32 10.35
N PHE A 323 8.17 26.14 9.37
CA PHE A 323 7.92 24.83 8.76
C PHE A 323 9.09 24.33 7.93
N SER A 324 10.14 25.11 7.71
CA SER A 324 11.42 24.67 7.12
C SER A 324 12.33 23.95 8.10
N ASN A 325 12.17 24.18 9.41
CA ASN A 325 13.11 23.70 10.45
C ASN A 325 13.39 22.19 10.36
N PHE A 326 14.66 21.83 10.21
CA PHE A 326 15.12 20.45 10.20
C PHE A 326 15.77 20.06 11.53
N TYR A 327 15.17 19.11 12.23
CA TYR A 327 15.66 18.64 13.52
C TYR A 327 16.64 17.47 13.41
N GLY A 328 16.89 16.97 12.21
CA GLY A 328 17.83 15.87 11.96
C GLY A 328 19.30 16.27 12.10
N LEU A 329 20.18 15.35 11.72
CA LEU A 329 21.63 15.54 11.68
C LEU A 329 22.18 15.06 10.34
N LYS A 330 22.81 15.94 9.57
CA LYS A 330 23.34 15.61 8.23
C LYS A 330 24.40 14.52 8.25
N ASP A 331 25.30 14.55 9.25
CA ASP A 331 26.40 13.60 9.38
C ASP A 331 25.96 12.22 9.93
N ARG A 332 24.66 12.01 10.16
CA ARG A 332 24.15 10.80 10.84
C ARG A 332 22.90 10.21 10.17
N ASP A 333 21.96 11.04 9.78
CA ASP A 333 20.65 10.61 9.28
C ASP A 333 20.74 10.26 7.79
N PHE A 334 20.09 9.17 7.42
CA PHE A 334 20.00 8.65 6.05
C PHE A 334 18.88 7.60 5.97
N ASP A 335 18.33 7.39 4.78
CA ASP A 335 17.35 6.33 4.50
C ASP A 335 17.61 5.74 3.11
N GLU A 336 18.34 4.62 3.10
CA GLU A 336 18.69 3.85 1.91
C GLU A 336 17.72 2.68 1.73
N VAL A 337 17.05 2.60 0.59
CA VAL A 337 16.06 1.54 0.31
C VAL A 337 16.23 0.96 -1.08
N ILE A 338 16.51 -0.34 -1.15
CA ILE A 338 16.65 -1.09 -2.40
C ILE A 338 15.51 -2.10 -2.50
N THR A 339 14.77 -2.07 -3.61
CA THR A 339 13.68 -3.01 -3.88
C THR A 339 13.88 -3.70 -5.23
N ASP A 340 13.80 -5.02 -5.22
CA ASP A 340 13.93 -5.91 -6.38
C ASP A 340 12.70 -6.81 -6.48
N ILE A 341 12.00 -6.77 -7.62
CA ILE A 341 10.81 -7.57 -7.86
C ILE A 341 10.94 -8.28 -9.21
N ALA A 342 10.84 -9.61 -9.21
CA ALA A 342 10.80 -10.44 -10.41
C ALA A 342 9.45 -11.16 -10.50
N THR A 343 8.78 -11.07 -11.65
CA THR A 343 7.47 -11.67 -11.89
C THR A 343 7.49 -12.52 -13.16
N ALA A 344 6.86 -13.70 -13.09
CA ALA A 344 6.50 -14.50 -14.24
C ALA A 344 4.99 -14.71 -14.23
N GLU A 345 4.31 -14.30 -15.30
CA GLU A 345 2.88 -14.50 -15.51
C GLU A 345 2.66 -15.35 -16.75
N ILE A 346 1.96 -16.47 -16.62
CA ILE A 346 1.47 -17.27 -17.73
C ILE A 346 -0.06 -17.19 -17.77
N ALA A 347 -0.62 -16.91 -18.93
CA ALA A 347 -2.05 -16.92 -19.18
C ALA A 347 -2.36 -17.85 -20.36
N HIS A 348 -3.44 -18.61 -20.26
CA HIS A 348 -3.91 -19.50 -21.31
C HIS A 348 -5.43 -19.45 -21.44
N ASP A 349 -5.90 -19.12 -22.63
CA ASP A 349 -7.31 -19.16 -23.01
C ASP A 349 -7.59 -20.49 -23.69
N PHE A 350 -8.31 -21.39 -23.01
CA PHE A 350 -8.74 -22.65 -23.60
C PHE A 350 -9.92 -22.44 -24.57
N SER A 351 -10.74 -21.42 -24.31
CA SER A 351 -11.81 -20.91 -25.16
C SER A 351 -12.14 -19.46 -24.77
N SER A 352 -13.08 -18.83 -25.47
CA SER A 352 -13.64 -17.52 -25.08
C SER A 352 -14.37 -17.52 -23.73
N SER A 353 -14.67 -18.72 -23.19
CA SER A 353 -15.45 -18.89 -21.96
C SER A 353 -14.63 -19.54 -20.84
N PHE A 354 -13.37 -19.88 -21.08
CA PHE A 354 -12.54 -20.59 -20.11
C PHE A 354 -11.07 -20.19 -20.24
N SER A 355 -10.55 -19.53 -19.20
CA SER A 355 -9.15 -19.10 -19.14
C SER A 355 -8.50 -19.40 -17.79
N LEU A 356 -7.18 -19.55 -17.83
CA LEU A 356 -6.31 -19.79 -16.69
C LEU A 356 -5.22 -18.73 -16.66
N ARG A 357 -4.91 -18.20 -15.48
CA ARG A 357 -3.77 -17.33 -15.22
C ARG A 357 -2.97 -17.90 -14.05
N ASN A 358 -1.64 -17.93 -14.16
CA ASN A 358 -0.74 -18.15 -13.04
C ASN A 358 0.29 -17.03 -12.98
N LEU A 359 0.43 -16.40 -11.82
CA LEU A 359 1.44 -15.39 -11.55
C LEU A 359 2.34 -15.89 -10.41
N THR A 360 3.64 -15.92 -10.67
CA THR A 360 4.68 -16.17 -9.66
C THR A 360 5.52 -14.92 -9.48
N ARG A 361 5.72 -14.49 -8.23
CA ARG A 361 6.54 -13.32 -7.91
C ARG A 361 7.53 -13.63 -6.80
N TYR A 362 8.76 -13.20 -6.99
CA TYR A 362 9.75 -13.02 -5.93
C TYR A 362 10.01 -11.52 -5.75
N GLY A 363 9.95 -11.04 -4.52
CA GLY A 363 10.26 -9.66 -4.17
C GLY A 363 11.18 -9.59 -2.97
N GLN A 364 12.09 -8.63 -2.96
CA GLN A 364 12.94 -8.31 -1.81
C GLN A 364 13.05 -6.80 -1.64
N THR A 365 12.89 -6.33 -0.41
CA THR A 365 13.15 -4.93 -0.04
C THR A 365 14.15 -4.92 1.10
N ARG A 366 15.28 -4.26 0.89
CA ARG A 366 16.26 -3.96 1.92
C ARG A 366 16.18 -2.49 2.28
N ARG A 367 16.10 -2.20 3.56
CA ARG A 367 16.11 -0.84 4.09
C ARG A 367 17.14 -0.66 5.18
N ASP A 368 18.00 0.33 5.01
CA ASP A 368 18.98 0.76 6.00
C ASP A 368 18.72 2.24 6.31
N SER A 369 18.33 2.56 7.53
CA SER A 369 18.01 3.93 7.91
C SER A 369 18.40 4.28 9.34
N VAL A 370 18.73 5.55 9.49
CA VAL A 370 18.95 6.26 10.74
C VAL A 370 18.25 7.60 10.61
N THR A 371 17.37 7.92 11.55
CA THR A 371 16.55 9.13 11.46
C THR A 371 16.33 9.74 12.84
N THR A 372 16.21 11.06 12.89
CA THR A 372 15.83 11.79 14.10
C THR A 372 14.32 11.90 14.23
N ALA A 373 13.75 11.39 15.32
CA ALA A 373 12.43 11.82 15.79
C ALA A 373 12.61 12.97 16.82
N PRO A 374 12.11 14.19 16.55
CA PRO A 374 12.19 15.28 17.51
C PRO A 374 11.22 15.04 18.67
N ARG A 375 11.72 15.17 19.91
CA ARG A 375 10.94 15.05 21.14
C ARG A 375 11.34 16.14 22.10
N PHE A 376 10.39 16.74 22.82
CA PHE A 376 10.75 17.61 23.93
C PHE A 376 11.58 16.83 24.97
N ALA A 377 12.61 17.45 25.52
CA ALA A 377 13.41 16.84 26.57
C ALA A 377 12.62 16.75 27.89
N ASP A 378 12.42 15.53 28.39
CA ASP A 378 11.90 15.32 29.75
C ASP A 378 12.99 15.67 30.77
N LEU A 379 12.67 16.54 31.73
CA LEU A 379 13.48 16.71 32.95
C LEU A 379 12.81 15.92 34.09
N ASP A 380 13.36 14.73 34.36
CA ASP A 380 13.18 13.87 35.55
C ASP A 380 11.87 13.06 35.73
N PRO A 381 11.92 11.82 36.30
CA PRO A 381 10.80 10.87 36.40
C PRO A 381 9.88 11.12 37.61
N GLY A 382 9.37 12.35 37.74
CA GLY A 382 8.26 12.73 38.62
C GLY A 382 6.99 13.06 37.81
N PRO A 383 5.87 13.52 38.43
CA PRO A 383 4.73 14.03 37.67
C PRO A 383 5.22 15.15 36.75
N ALA A 384 5.24 14.85 35.45
CA ALA A 384 6.07 15.48 34.44
C ALA A 384 5.66 16.93 34.18
N THR A 385 6.56 17.87 34.48
CA THR A 385 6.61 19.15 33.76
C THR A 385 7.68 19.03 32.68
N VAL A 386 7.27 19.04 31.42
CA VAL A 386 8.20 19.25 30.30
C VAL A 386 8.71 20.69 30.43
N GLN A 387 10.03 20.88 30.38
CA GLN A 387 10.63 22.19 30.61
C GLN A 387 11.35 22.70 29.35
N GLY A 388 10.83 23.79 28.79
CA GLY A 388 11.58 24.65 27.88
C GLY A 388 11.53 24.26 26.40
N THR A 389 12.52 24.76 25.68
CA THR A 389 12.65 24.71 24.20
C THR A 389 13.61 23.63 23.73
N VAL A 390 14.12 22.77 24.62
CA VAL A 390 15.14 21.78 24.27
C VAL A 390 14.48 20.55 23.64
N ILE A 391 14.97 20.17 22.46
CA ILE A 391 14.51 19.02 21.69
C ILE A 391 15.57 17.92 21.72
N ASN A 392 15.19 16.76 22.24
CA ASN A 392 15.88 15.49 22.08
C ASN A 392 15.75 14.98 20.64
N ARG A 393 16.89 14.62 20.05
CA ARG A 393 16.96 13.92 18.76
C ARG A 393 16.91 12.42 18.98
N ASN A 394 15.70 11.88 19.16
CA ASN A 394 15.52 10.46 19.43
C ASN A 394 15.82 9.63 18.19
N LEU A 395 16.74 8.66 18.33
CA LEU A 395 17.11 7.74 17.26
C LEU A 395 15.91 6.85 16.87
N GLN A 396 15.52 6.92 15.59
CA GLN A 396 14.74 5.91 14.90
C GLN A 396 15.65 5.24 13.87
N SER A 397 15.60 3.91 13.76
CA SER A 397 16.45 3.20 12.80
C SER A 397 15.78 1.93 12.28
N ARG A 398 16.12 1.56 11.05
CA ARG A 398 15.83 0.23 10.49
C ARG A 398 17.07 -0.35 9.83
N ASP A 399 17.20 -1.65 9.97
CA ASP A 399 18.19 -2.46 9.28
C ASP A 399 17.46 -3.74 8.92
N GLN A 400 16.59 -3.60 7.93
CA GLN A 400 15.49 -4.51 7.65
C GLN A 400 15.64 -5.12 6.27
N THR A 401 15.34 -6.40 6.16
CA THR A 401 15.22 -7.12 4.89
C THR A 401 13.92 -7.88 4.89
N ASP A 402 13.05 -7.51 3.97
CA ASP A 402 11.76 -8.13 3.70
C ASP A 402 11.86 -8.94 2.41
N THR A 403 11.27 -10.13 2.38
CA THR A 403 11.25 -10.97 1.19
C THR A 403 9.89 -11.63 1.05
N ILE A 404 9.40 -11.76 -0.19
CA ILE A 404 8.16 -12.45 -0.52
C ILE A 404 8.38 -13.39 -1.71
N LEU A 405 7.84 -14.60 -1.60
CA LEU A 405 7.59 -15.50 -2.72
C LEU A 405 6.10 -15.77 -2.78
N ALA A 406 5.44 -15.38 -3.86
CA ALA A 406 4.01 -15.55 -4.05
C ALA A 406 3.70 -16.34 -5.34
N ASN A 407 2.66 -17.16 -5.29
CA ASN A 407 2.07 -17.82 -6.45
C ASN A 407 0.55 -17.70 -6.39
N LEU A 408 -0.04 -17.12 -7.43
CA LEU A 408 -1.48 -16.94 -7.59
C LEU A 408 -1.92 -17.70 -8.83
N THR A 409 -2.94 -18.54 -8.72
CA THR A 409 -3.56 -19.22 -9.85
C THR A 409 -5.04 -18.87 -9.90
N ASP A 410 -5.46 -18.22 -10.98
CA ASP A 410 -6.82 -17.78 -11.21
C ASP A 410 -7.43 -18.54 -12.38
N LEU A 411 -8.70 -18.93 -12.25
CA LEU A 411 -9.49 -19.62 -13.26
C LEU A 411 -10.75 -18.81 -13.51
N THR A 412 -11.00 -18.45 -14.77
CA THR A 412 -12.22 -17.74 -15.17
C THR A 412 -13.08 -18.64 -16.04
N LEU A 413 -14.37 -18.74 -15.70
CA LEU A 413 -15.35 -19.60 -16.34
C LEU A 413 -16.61 -18.79 -16.66
N ARG A 414 -17.10 -18.87 -17.89
CA ARG A 414 -18.37 -18.28 -18.32
C ARG A 414 -19.29 -19.36 -18.84
N PHE A 415 -20.51 -19.42 -18.33
CA PHE A 415 -21.52 -20.38 -18.78
C PHE A 415 -22.91 -19.89 -18.46
N ARG A 416 -23.92 -20.49 -19.08
CA ARG A 416 -25.33 -20.16 -18.86
C ARG A 416 -26.05 -21.35 -18.23
N THR A 417 -26.86 -21.11 -17.20
CA THR A 417 -27.77 -22.12 -16.62
C THR A 417 -29.23 -21.67 -16.80
N GLY A 418 -29.90 -22.23 -17.80
CA GLY A 418 -31.25 -21.78 -18.17
C GLY A 418 -31.23 -20.31 -18.60
N GLY A 419 -31.89 -19.44 -17.83
CA GLY A 419 -31.94 -17.99 -18.08
C GLY A 419 -30.94 -17.16 -17.27
N ILE A 420 -29.94 -17.79 -16.64
CA ILE A 420 -28.95 -17.13 -15.79
C ILE A 420 -27.57 -17.23 -16.44
N ASP A 421 -26.92 -16.09 -16.66
CA ASP A 421 -25.54 -16.03 -17.10
C ASP A 421 -24.60 -16.03 -15.88
N HIS A 422 -23.56 -16.86 -15.90
CA HIS A 422 -22.57 -16.96 -14.84
C HIS A 422 -21.21 -16.49 -15.34
N ALA A 423 -20.56 -15.65 -14.55
CA ALA A 423 -19.15 -15.28 -14.70
C ALA A 423 -18.41 -15.62 -13.41
N VAL A 424 -17.85 -16.82 -13.38
CA VAL A 424 -17.18 -17.41 -12.21
C VAL A 424 -15.69 -17.14 -12.28
N THR A 425 -15.11 -16.65 -11.18
CA THR A 425 -13.66 -16.62 -10.96
C THR A 425 -13.31 -17.41 -9.70
N THR A 426 -12.42 -18.39 -9.81
CA THR A 426 -11.95 -19.18 -8.66
C THR A 426 -10.44 -19.33 -8.71
N GLY A 427 -9.79 -19.55 -7.58
CA GLY A 427 -8.35 -19.65 -7.57
C GLY A 427 -7.77 -20.10 -6.26
N ILE A 428 -6.46 -20.32 -6.32
CA ILE A 428 -5.61 -20.62 -5.16
C ILE A 428 -4.47 -19.62 -5.09
N GLU A 429 -4.08 -19.27 -3.88
CA GLU A 429 -2.96 -18.38 -3.63
C GLU A 429 -2.07 -18.96 -2.54
N TYR A 430 -0.78 -18.72 -2.68
CA TYR A 430 0.21 -19.03 -1.66
C TYR A 430 1.24 -17.91 -1.59
N SER A 431 1.58 -17.46 -0.39
CA SER A 431 2.75 -16.61 -0.14
C SER A 431 3.61 -17.15 0.99
N HIS A 432 4.91 -16.95 0.83
CA HIS A 432 5.91 -17.13 1.87
C HIS A 432 6.65 -15.81 2.05
N GLU A 433 6.57 -15.24 3.25
CA GLU A 433 7.06 -13.90 3.56
C GLU A 433 8.05 -14.00 4.71
N THR A 434 9.16 -13.28 4.63
CA THR A 434 10.14 -13.18 5.71
C THR A 434 10.48 -11.71 5.96
N SER A 435 10.74 -11.38 7.22
CA SER A 435 11.23 -10.07 7.63
C SER A 435 12.30 -10.23 8.70
N VAL A 436 13.46 -9.63 8.51
CA VAL A 436 14.55 -9.63 9.49
C VAL A 436 14.95 -8.20 9.75
N ASN A 437 14.89 -7.76 11.00
CA ASN A 437 15.26 -6.40 11.41
C ASN A 437 16.28 -6.40 12.54
N TYR A 438 17.44 -5.77 12.34
CA TYR A 438 18.48 -5.62 13.37
C TYR A 438 18.28 -4.33 14.16
N LEU A 439 18.23 -4.43 15.49
CA LEU A 439 18.00 -3.26 16.35
C LEU A 439 19.32 -2.52 16.59
N ARG A 440 19.28 -1.19 16.45
CA ARG A 440 20.42 -0.32 16.65
C ARG A 440 20.20 0.60 17.86
N THR A 441 21.31 1.12 18.37
CA THR A 441 21.35 2.13 19.44
C THR A 441 22.39 3.17 19.09
N GLY A 442 22.26 4.35 19.67
CA GLY A 442 23.18 5.47 19.52
C GLY A 442 23.03 6.44 20.69
N PRO A 443 23.99 7.36 20.88
CA PRO A 443 23.87 8.39 21.91
C PRO A 443 22.68 9.31 21.66
N LEU A 444 22.10 9.82 22.74
CA LEU A 444 21.15 10.92 22.67
C LEU A 444 21.90 12.21 22.34
N SER A 445 21.31 13.04 21.48
CA SER A 445 21.76 14.41 21.20
C SER A 445 20.57 15.36 21.31
N GLN A 446 20.85 16.64 21.48
CA GLN A 446 19.84 17.68 21.70
C GLN A 446 20.04 18.86 20.77
N THR A 447 18.98 19.64 20.58
CA THR A 447 19.00 20.91 19.85
C THR A 447 17.95 21.87 20.40
N ASP A 448 17.94 23.11 19.94
CA ASP A 448 16.91 24.08 20.29
C ASP A 448 15.70 23.96 19.35
N LEU A 449 14.50 24.16 19.89
CA LEU A 449 13.24 24.13 19.15
C LEU A 449 13.19 25.22 18.06
N PHE A 450 13.58 26.45 18.38
CA PHE A 450 13.42 27.58 17.48
C PHE A 450 14.58 27.71 16.49
N ASN A 451 15.78 27.30 16.89
CA ASN A 451 16.98 27.37 16.05
C ASN A 451 17.75 26.03 16.07
N PRO A 452 17.19 24.96 15.46
CA PRO A 452 17.88 23.69 15.37
C PRO A 452 19.12 23.81 14.49
N ASN A 453 20.22 23.19 14.89
CA ASN A 453 21.45 23.17 14.11
C ASN A 453 21.71 21.75 13.57
N PRO A 454 21.52 21.49 12.26
CA PRO A 454 21.70 20.15 11.68
C PRO A 454 23.18 19.73 11.56
N ASP A 455 24.10 20.65 11.79
CA ASP A 455 25.55 20.43 11.83
C ASP A 455 26.09 20.23 13.27
N ASP A 456 25.22 20.02 14.26
CA ASP A 456 25.63 19.70 15.63
C ASP A 456 26.46 18.40 15.66
N PRO A 457 27.58 18.36 16.42
CA PRO A 457 28.43 17.18 16.47
C PRO A 457 27.71 15.99 17.11
N TYR A 458 27.76 14.83 16.47
CA TYR A 458 27.26 13.59 17.02
C TYR A 458 28.39 12.82 17.74
N PRO A 459 28.30 12.59 19.06
CA PRO A 459 29.47 12.25 19.88
C PRO A 459 30.00 10.80 19.71
N ASP A 460 29.23 9.91 19.10
CA ASP A 460 29.60 8.51 18.84
C ASP A 460 28.87 8.02 17.57
N SER A 461 28.88 6.72 17.28
CA SER A 461 28.24 6.09 16.11
C SER A 461 26.97 5.33 16.47
N VAL A 462 26.06 5.21 15.50
CA VAL A 462 24.96 4.26 15.59
C VAL A 462 25.50 2.85 15.36
N ARG A 463 25.14 1.91 16.23
CA ARG A 463 25.61 0.52 16.15
C ARG A 463 24.52 -0.49 16.43
N ARG A 464 24.64 -1.67 15.82
CA ARG A 464 23.79 -2.83 16.16
C ARG A 464 24.00 -3.21 17.62
N THR A 465 22.89 -3.48 18.30
CA THR A 465 22.89 -3.91 19.71
C THR A 465 23.20 -5.40 19.88
N GLY A 466 23.09 -6.18 18.80
CA GLY A 466 23.04 -7.64 18.84
C GLY A 466 21.60 -8.19 18.95
N ALA A 467 20.64 -7.35 19.33
CA ALA A 467 19.22 -7.67 19.26
C ALA A 467 18.72 -7.65 17.81
N LYS A 468 17.78 -8.55 17.50
CA LYS A 468 17.11 -8.63 16.20
C LYS A 468 15.72 -9.21 16.34
N ASN A 469 14.85 -8.89 15.39
CA ASN A 469 13.56 -9.54 15.22
C ASN A 469 13.56 -10.29 13.90
N ASP A 470 13.11 -11.54 13.93
CA ASP A 470 12.94 -12.39 12.75
C ASP A 470 11.46 -12.79 12.66
N ALA A 471 10.86 -12.66 11.48
CA ALA A 471 9.49 -13.04 11.21
C ALA A 471 9.43 -13.91 9.95
N THR A 472 8.61 -14.95 9.97
CA THR A 472 8.31 -15.80 8.82
C THR A 472 6.82 -16.08 8.78
N ALA A 473 6.15 -15.66 7.70
CA ALA A 473 4.75 -15.98 7.47
C ALA A 473 4.56 -16.91 6.27
N LYS A 474 3.55 -17.76 6.37
CA LYS A 474 2.99 -18.55 5.28
C LYS A 474 1.52 -18.21 5.17
N ALA A 475 1.09 -17.75 4.01
CA ALA A 475 -0.32 -17.55 3.72
C ALA A 475 -0.75 -18.48 2.60
N GLY A 476 -1.93 -19.07 2.72
CA GLY A 476 -2.57 -19.85 1.67
C GLY A 476 -4.04 -19.51 1.57
N ALA A 477 -4.59 -19.44 0.38
CA ALA A 477 -6.00 -19.15 0.19
C ALA A 477 -6.64 -19.94 -0.95
N VAL A 478 -7.95 -20.16 -0.82
CA VAL A 478 -8.82 -20.67 -1.88
C VAL A 478 -10.05 -19.78 -1.94
N TYR A 479 -10.47 -19.41 -3.14
CA TYR A 479 -11.60 -18.51 -3.31
C TYR A 479 -12.50 -18.89 -4.49
N LEU A 480 -13.75 -18.42 -4.43
CA LEU A 480 -14.77 -18.56 -5.46
C LEU A 480 -15.64 -17.31 -5.50
N PHE A 481 -15.71 -16.69 -6.67
CA PHE A 481 -16.57 -15.56 -7.01
C PHE A 481 -17.50 -15.98 -8.14
N ASP A 482 -18.76 -15.57 -8.07
CA ASP A 482 -19.71 -15.73 -9.17
C ASP A 482 -20.53 -14.45 -9.31
N THR A 483 -20.66 -13.99 -10.55
CA THR A 483 -21.60 -12.94 -10.95
C THR A 483 -22.69 -13.58 -11.79
N LEU A 484 -23.91 -13.51 -11.27
CA LEU A 484 -25.12 -14.04 -11.88
C LEU A 484 -25.87 -12.92 -12.59
N GLY A 485 -25.91 -12.94 -13.92
CA GLY A 485 -26.78 -12.10 -14.74
C GLY A 485 -28.18 -12.67 -14.82
N LEU A 486 -29.18 -11.90 -14.36
CA LEU A 486 -30.60 -12.27 -14.35
C LEU A 486 -31.37 -11.40 -15.36
N GLY A 487 -31.30 -11.80 -16.63
CA GLY A 487 -31.75 -10.95 -17.74
C GLY A 487 -30.89 -9.70 -17.87
N GLU A 488 -31.43 -8.64 -18.47
CA GLU A 488 -30.65 -7.44 -18.80
C GLU A 488 -30.54 -6.43 -17.64
N ARG A 489 -31.35 -6.58 -16.59
CA ARG A 489 -31.55 -5.53 -15.57
C ARG A 489 -31.03 -5.86 -14.18
N TRP A 490 -30.65 -7.09 -13.91
CA TRP A 490 -30.26 -7.52 -12.58
C TRP A 490 -28.97 -8.31 -12.62
N GLU A 491 -28.06 -7.99 -11.72
CA GLU A 491 -26.89 -8.81 -11.43
C GLU A 491 -26.83 -9.09 -9.94
N VAL A 492 -26.41 -10.31 -9.59
CA VAL A 492 -26.13 -10.70 -8.21
C VAL A 492 -24.71 -11.22 -8.18
N THR A 493 -23.86 -10.63 -7.35
CA THR A 493 -22.47 -11.05 -7.19
C THR A 493 -22.28 -11.64 -5.81
N GLY A 494 -21.64 -12.80 -5.74
CA GLY A 494 -21.28 -13.48 -4.49
C GLY A 494 -19.81 -13.89 -4.49
N GLY A 495 -19.21 -13.92 -3.31
CA GLY A 495 -17.81 -14.26 -3.15
C GLY A 495 -17.49 -14.89 -1.82
N LEU A 496 -16.72 -15.97 -1.84
CA LEU A 496 -16.17 -16.63 -0.67
C LEU A 496 -14.65 -16.76 -0.83
N ARG A 497 -13.91 -16.53 0.25
CA ARG A 497 -12.47 -16.76 0.32
C ARG A 497 -12.13 -17.33 1.68
N TRP A 498 -11.43 -18.45 1.67
CA TRP A 498 -10.86 -19.04 2.88
C TRP A 498 -9.35 -18.80 2.89
N ASP A 499 -8.85 -18.17 3.96
CA ASP A 499 -7.45 -17.88 4.19
C ASP A 499 -6.91 -18.72 5.36
N TYR A 500 -5.68 -19.19 5.20
CA TYR A 500 -4.82 -19.74 6.23
C TYR A 500 -3.61 -18.83 6.36
N PHE A 501 -3.32 -18.35 7.57
CA PHE A 501 -2.16 -17.52 7.86
C PHE A 501 -1.41 -18.09 9.05
N ASP A 502 -0.10 -18.31 8.89
CA ASP A 502 0.77 -18.90 9.90
C ASP A 502 2.02 -18.05 10.04
N LEU A 503 2.26 -17.49 11.23
CA LEU A 503 3.33 -16.56 11.56
C LEU A 503 4.20 -17.14 12.67
N ASP A 504 5.50 -17.29 12.40
CA ASP A 504 6.56 -17.52 13.38
C ASP A 504 7.34 -16.21 13.55
N TYR A 505 7.43 -15.72 14.78
CA TYR A 505 8.14 -14.51 15.14
C TYR A 505 9.10 -14.75 16.29
N GLN A 506 10.35 -14.31 16.14
CA GLN A 506 11.38 -14.44 17.15
C GLN A 506 11.95 -13.07 17.47
N SER A 507 11.72 -12.59 18.69
CA SER A 507 12.44 -11.43 19.21
C SER A 507 13.67 -11.90 19.98
N ARG A 508 14.84 -11.44 19.56
CA ARG A 508 16.13 -11.73 20.19
C ARG A 508 16.65 -10.47 20.86
N ALA A 509 16.83 -10.52 22.17
CA ALA A 509 17.44 -9.46 22.95
C ALA A 509 18.97 -9.43 22.76
N ALA A 510 19.60 -8.32 23.18
CA ALA A 510 21.04 -8.09 23.02
C ALA A 510 21.91 -9.09 23.81
N ASP A 511 21.37 -9.66 24.90
CA ASP A 511 22.01 -10.70 25.71
C ASP A 511 21.86 -12.12 25.11
N GLY A 512 21.15 -12.24 23.98
CA GLY A 512 20.91 -13.49 23.26
C GLY A 512 19.63 -14.22 23.66
N MET A 513 18.87 -13.73 24.65
CA MET A 513 17.58 -14.30 25.03
C MET A 513 16.61 -14.22 23.84
N VAL A 514 15.88 -15.31 23.59
CA VAL A 514 14.90 -15.42 22.50
C VAL A 514 13.51 -15.55 23.09
N THR A 515 12.60 -14.71 22.61
CA THR A 515 11.16 -14.80 22.88
C THR A 515 10.47 -15.22 21.59
N PRO A 516 10.12 -16.52 21.44
CA PRO A 516 9.33 -16.99 20.32
C PRO A 516 7.85 -16.62 20.52
N LEU A 517 7.20 -16.23 19.43
CA LEU A 517 5.78 -15.90 19.34
C LEU A 517 5.26 -16.56 18.06
N GLU A 518 4.17 -17.31 18.17
CA GLU A 518 3.58 -18.03 17.03
C GLU A 518 2.10 -17.66 16.93
N ARG A 519 1.60 -17.52 15.71
CA ARG A 519 0.18 -17.28 15.45
C ARG A 519 -0.28 -18.03 14.22
N THR A 520 -1.39 -18.76 14.35
CA THR A 520 -2.09 -19.36 13.22
C THR A 520 -3.55 -18.89 13.19
N ASP A 521 -4.00 -18.40 12.05
CA ASP A 521 -5.35 -17.94 11.79
C ASP A 521 -5.98 -18.66 10.60
N ARG A 522 -7.29 -18.89 10.69
CA ARG A 522 -8.12 -19.49 9.63
C ARG A 522 -9.38 -18.69 9.49
N MET A 523 -9.56 -18.05 8.34
CA MET A 523 -10.62 -17.05 8.18
C MET A 523 -11.42 -17.28 6.91
N LEU A 524 -12.74 -17.12 7.03
CA LEU A 524 -13.66 -17.11 5.90
C LEU A 524 -14.13 -15.67 5.69
N SER A 525 -13.66 -15.05 4.61
CA SER A 525 -14.16 -13.76 4.16
C SER A 525 -15.18 -13.95 3.05
N TRP A 526 -16.17 -13.08 3.01
CA TRP A 526 -17.19 -13.13 1.97
C TRP A 526 -17.68 -11.74 1.58
N ARG A 527 -18.23 -11.68 0.37
CA ARG A 527 -18.93 -10.51 -0.15
C ARG A 527 -20.19 -10.92 -0.89
N ALA A 528 -21.19 -10.07 -0.85
CA ALA A 528 -22.42 -10.21 -1.62
C ALA A 528 -22.89 -8.85 -2.09
N GLY A 529 -23.39 -8.76 -3.31
CA GLY A 529 -23.94 -7.53 -3.87
C GLY A 529 -25.08 -7.82 -4.84
N VAL A 530 -26.03 -6.91 -4.91
CA VAL A 530 -27.10 -6.91 -5.90
C VAL A 530 -27.04 -5.60 -6.65
N VAL A 531 -27.13 -5.68 -7.97
CA VAL A 531 -27.12 -4.55 -8.89
C VAL A 531 -28.42 -4.57 -9.68
N PHE A 532 -29.09 -3.43 -9.72
CA PHE A 532 -30.19 -3.15 -10.63
C PHE A 532 -29.72 -2.14 -11.67
N LYS A 533 -29.98 -2.40 -12.95
CA LYS A 533 -29.65 -1.55 -14.09
C LYS A 533 -30.92 -0.90 -14.63
N PRO A 534 -31.28 0.34 -14.21
CA PRO A 534 -32.41 1.06 -14.78
C PRO A 534 -32.25 1.29 -16.29
N THR A 535 -31.01 1.50 -16.73
CA THR A 535 -30.58 1.69 -18.11
C THR A 535 -29.22 1.01 -18.32
N ALA A 536 -28.76 0.84 -19.57
CA ALA A 536 -27.46 0.22 -19.85
C ALA A 536 -26.27 1.00 -19.29
N ASN A 537 -26.41 2.32 -19.14
CA ASN A 537 -25.37 3.23 -18.68
C ASN A 537 -25.50 3.62 -17.19
N GLY A 538 -26.37 2.95 -16.42
CA GLY A 538 -26.65 3.33 -15.05
C GLY A 538 -26.95 2.13 -14.16
N SER A 539 -26.45 2.14 -12.93
CA SER A 539 -26.65 1.08 -11.95
C SER A 539 -27.00 1.63 -10.56
N LEU A 540 -27.78 0.85 -9.83
CA LEU A 540 -28.08 0.99 -8.41
C LEU A 540 -27.63 -0.30 -7.74
N TYR A 541 -26.90 -0.20 -6.63
CA TYR A 541 -26.42 -1.40 -5.95
C TYR A 541 -26.57 -1.32 -4.44
N ALA A 542 -26.65 -2.49 -3.82
CA ALA A 542 -26.48 -2.69 -2.40
C ALA A 542 -25.50 -3.85 -2.19
N ALA A 543 -24.55 -3.68 -1.27
CA ALA A 543 -23.47 -4.62 -1.05
C ALA A 543 -23.11 -4.78 0.43
N TYR A 544 -22.58 -5.96 0.73
CA TYR A 544 -22.02 -6.31 2.02
C TYR A 544 -20.69 -7.05 1.82
N GLY A 545 -19.69 -6.73 2.64
CA GLY A 545 -18.38 -7.39 2.60
C GLY A 545 -17.73 -7.47 3.96
N THR A 546 -16.86 -8.47 4.16
CA THR A 546 -16.12 -8.70 5.40
C THR A 546 -14.60 -8.63 5.21
N SER A 547 -13.89 -8.25 6.28
CA SER A 547 -12.43 -8.25 6.42
C SER A 547 -12.01 -8.83 7.76
N PHE A 548 -10.72 -9.20 7.87
CA PHE A 548 -10.12 -9.59 9.14
C PHE A 548 -8.66 -9.14 9.24
N ASN A 549 -8.20 -8.77 10.44
CA ASN A 549 -6.82 -8.35 10.72
C ASN A 549 -6.18 -9.26 11.79
N PRO A 550 -5.40 -10.27 11.39
CA PRO A 550 -4.73 -11.14 12.34
C PRO A 550 -3.64 -10.40 13.11
N ALA A 551 -3.34 -10.87 14.32
CA ALA A 551 -2.23 -10.32 15.09
C ALA A 551 -0.92 -10.52 14.30
N GLY A 552 -0.12 -9.47 14.16
CA GLY A 552 1.14 -9.54 13.42
C GLY A 552 1.00 -9.60 11.90
N GLU A 553 -0.13 -9.17 11.32
CA GLU A 553 -0.36 -9.16 9.87
C GLU A 553 0.75 -8.49 9.03
N GLY A 554 1.44 -7.51 9.62
CA GLY A 554 2.55 -6.76 9.03
C GLY A 554 3.93 -7.34 9.32
N LEU A 555 4.02 -8.61 9.77
CA LEU A 555 5.26 -9.31 10.12
C LEU A 555 6.07 -8.62 11.24
N THR A 556 5.40 -7.80 12.05
CA THR A 556 6.00 -7.14 13.21
C THR A 556 5.15 -7.40 14.44
N LEU A 557 5.78 -7.85 15.51
CA LEU A 557 5.16 -8.01 16.82
C LEU A 557 6.01 -7.31 17.88
N SER A 558 5.38 -6.80 18.94
CA SER A 558 6.12 -6.29 20.09
C SER A 558 6.37 -7.44 21.08
N SER A 559 7.58 -7.49 21.64
CA SER A 559 8.01 -8.50 22.62
C SER A 559 7.97 -8.02 24.07
N SER A 560 7.37 -6.84 24.33
CA SER A 560 7.03 -6.47 25.71
C SER A 560 6.09 -7.52 26.31
N VAL A 561 6.18 -7.79 27.61
CA VAL A 561 5.34 -8.80 28.29
C VAL A 561 3.84 -8.59 28.02
N THR A 562 3.43 -7.32 27.89
CA THR A 562 2.09 -6.88 27.50
C THR A 562 1.73 -7.17 26.06
N ALA A 563 2.69 -7.02 25.14
CA ALA A 563 2.46 -7.23 23.72
C ALA A 563 2.62 -8.69 23.28
N ALA A 564 3.35 -9.51 24.04
CA ALA A 564 3.41 -10.95 23.85
C ALA A 564 2.03 -11.59 24.07
N ALA A 565 1.21 -11.07 24.99
CA ALA A 565 -0.17 -11.51 25.18
C ALA A 565 -1.11 -11.14 24.00
N ASN A 566 -0.75 -10.15 23.18
CA ASN A 566 -1.55 -9.73 22.02
C ASN A 566 -1.54 -10.76 20.89
N VAL A 567 -0.48 -11.56 20.81
CA VAL A 567 -0.31 -12.56 19.74
C VAL A 567 -1.38 -13.64 19.81
N ASP A 568 -1.88 -13.97 21.01
CA ASP A 568 -2.90 -15.00 21.20
C ASP A 568 -4.33 -14.51 20.96
N THR A 569 -4.54 -13.21 20.72
CA THR A 569 -5.88 -12.66 20.44
C THR A 569 -6.44 -13.15 19.11
N GLU A 570 -7.75 -13.41 19.04
CA GLU A 570 -8.45 -13.58 17.76
C GLU A 570 -8.24 -12.35 16.84
N PRO A 571 -8.34 -12.52 15.51
CA PRO A 571 -8.27 -11.40 14.58
C PRO A 571 -9.37 -10.38 14.82
N GLU A 572 -9.05 -9.13 14.54
CA GLU A 572 -10.08 -8.09 14.47
C GLU A 572 -10.93 -8.36 13.24
N GLU A 573 -12.24 -8.11 13.33
CA GLU A 573 -13.16 -8.36 12.23
C GLU A 573 -13.74 -7.05 11.75
N SER A 574 -13.92 -6.92 10.43
CA SER A 574 -14.49 -5.73 9.84
C SER A 574 -15.61 -6.08 8.88
N ARG A 575 -16.63 -5.24 8.83
CA ARG A 575 -17.76 -5.40 7.92
C ARG A 575 -18.20 -4.07 7.34
N THR A 576 -18.73 -4.09 6.13
CA THR A 576 -19.28 -2.91 5.50
C THR A 576 -20.59 -3.17 4.82
N TYR A 577 -21.48 -2.19 4.97
CA TYR A 577 -22.73 -2.06 4.25
C TYR A 577 -22.56 -0.88 3.31
N GLU A 578 -22.86 -1.08 2.04
CA GLU A 578 -22.76 -0.02 1.03
C GLU A 578 -24.00 -0.02 0.14
N ILE A 579 -24.54 1.16 -0.14
CA ILE A 579 -25.59 1.38 -1.12
C ILE A 579 -25.13 2.51 -2.01
N GLY A 580 -25.17 2.34 -3.33
CA GLY A 580 -24.68 3.35 -4.24
C GLY A 580 -25.34 3.33 -5.61
N THR A 581 -24.95 4.30 -6.41
CA THR A 581 -25.35 4.44 -7.81
C THR A 581 -24.17 4.85 -8.66
N LYS A 582 -24.12 4.34 -9.88
CA LYS A 582 -23.05 4.61 -10.86
C LYS A 582 -23.67 4.93 -12.20
N TRP A 583 -23.13 5.92 -12.88
CA TRP A 583 -23.65 6.40 -14.16
C TRP A 583 -22.51 6.72 -15.12
N ASN A 584 -22.61 6.19 -16.33
CA ASN A 584 -21.84 6.58 -17.49
C ASN A 584 -22.63 7.65 -18.26
N LEU A 585 -22.19 8.89 -18.20
CA LEU A 585 -22.80 10.08 -18.77
C LEU A 585 -22.06 10.51 -20.05
N PHE A 586 -22.67 11.43 -20.81
CA PHE A 586 -22.06 12.05 -22.01
C PHE A 586 -21.58 11.04 -23.07
N GLU A 587 -22.45 10.13 -23.50
CA GLU A 587 -22.10 9.04 -24.44
C GLU A 587 -21.02 8.11 -23.84
N GLU A 588 -21.20 7.78 -22.56
CA GLU A 588 -20.32 6.93 -21.77
C GLU A 588 -18.90 7.46 -21.50
N ARG A 589 -18.62 8.72 -21.83
CA ARG A 589 -17.31 9.35 -21.60
C ARG A 589 -17.04 9.75 -20.16
N LEU A 590 -18.06 9.93 -19.32
CA LEU A 590 -17.89 10.38 -17.93
C LEU A 590 -18.52 9.39 -16.95
N ALA A 591 -17.72 8.82 -16.06
CA ALA A 591 -18.21 8.05 -14.92
C ALA A 591 -18.54 8.98 -13.74
N PHE A 592 -19.72 8.81 -13.16
CA PHE A 592 -20.17 9.47 -11.93
C PHE A 592 -20.67 8.44 -10.92
N THR A 593 -20.19 8.50 -9.68
CA THR A 593 -20.56 7.55 -8.63
C THR A 593 -20.98 8.29 -7.36
N VAL A 594 -21.99 7.75 -6.67
CA VAL A 594 -22.36 8.13 -5.31
C VAL A 594 -22.51 6.87 -4.47
N ALA A 595 -21.90 6.84 -3.29
CA ALA A 595 -22.01 5.73 -2.35
C ALA A 595 -22.30 6.24 -0.93
N LEU A 596 -23.23 5.56 -0.25
CA LEU A 596 -23.48 5.65 1.18
C LEU A 596 -22.94 4.39 1.83
N PHE A 597 -22.09 4.53 2.84
CA PHE A 597 -21.47 3.39 3.48
C PHE A 597 -21.45 3.49 5.00
N ARG A 598 -21.40 2.32 5.63
CA ARG A 598 -21.03 2.12 7.03
C ARG A 598 -19.97 1.04 7.10
N THR A 599 -18.79 1.38 7.61
CA THR A 599 -17.73 0.42 7.94
C THR A 599 -17.63 0.29 9.45
N GLU A 600 -17.68 -0.93 9.96
CA GLU A 600 -17.49 -1.23 11.38
C GLU A 600 -16.29 -2.16 11.53
N LYS A 601 -15.40 -1.84 12.47
CA LYS A 601 -14.36 -2.73 12.96
C LYS A 601 -14.76 -3.19 14.37
N THR A 602 -14.94 -4.48 14.54
CA THR A 602 -15.29 -5.16 15.78
C THR A 602 -14.12 -6.00 16.26
N ASN A 603 -14.17 -6.43 17.52
CA ASN A 603 -13.06 -7.11 18.17
C ASN A 603 -11.79 -6.25 18.09
N ALA A 604 -11.92 -4.92 18.10
CA ALA A 604 -10.77 -4.04 18.01
C ALA A 604 -9.94 -4.19 19.30
N ARG A 605 -8.62 -4.28 19.12
CA ARG A 605 -7.68 -4.48 20.21
C ARG A 605 -7.61 -3.21 21.08
N THR A 606 -8.11 -3.28 22.31
CA THR A 606 -8.07 -2.15 23.26
C THR A 606 -7.09 -2.39 24.38
N GLN A 607 -6.29 -1.37 24.72
CA GLN A 607 -5.41 -1.39 25.89
C GLN A 607 -6.11 -0.80 27.11
N ASP A 608 -6.00 -1.44 28.27
CA ASP A 608 -6.53 -0.92 29.54
C ASP A 608 -5.68 0.28 30.02
N PRO A 609 -6.28 1.46 30.26
CA PRO A 609 -5.55 2.65 30.71
C PRO A 609 -5.21 2.65 32.21
N VAL A 610 -5.86 1.82 33.04
CA VAL A 610 -5.64 1.72 34.49
C VAL A 610 -4.56 0.70 34.81
N ASP A 611 -4.47 -0.37 34.02
CA ASP A 611 -3.36 -1.30 34.06
C ASP A 611 -2.79 -1.50 32.63
N PRO A 612 -1.87 -0.64 32.18
CA PRO A 612 -1.20 -0.80 30.89
C PRO A 612 -0.32 -2.05 30.83
N THR A 613 -0.23 -2.83 31.93
CA THR A 613 0.36 -4.17 31.98
C THR A 613 -0.63 -5.31 31.74
N ASP A 614 -1.93 -5.01 31.65
CA ASP A 614 -3.00 -5.99 31.42
C ASP A 614 -3.10 -6.39 29.93
N VAL A 615 -3.75 -7.53 29.70
CA VAL A 615 -3.92 -8.15 28.37
C VAL A 615 -4.79 -7.27 27.49
N ILE A 616 -4.40 -7.07 26.22
CA ILE A 616 -5.31 -6.46 25.23
C ILE A 616 -6.54 -7.37 25.06
N VAL A 617 -7.72 -6.82 25.34
CA VAL A 617 -9.00 -7.49 25.14
C VAL A 617 -9.63 -7.01 23.83
N LEU A 618 -10.30 -7.92 23.12
CA LEU A 618 -11.03 -7.68 21.88
C LEU A 618 -12.45 -7.15 22.13
N GLU A 619 -12.59 -6.10 22.93
CA GLU A 619 -13.89 -5.46 23.23
C GLU A 619 -14.06 -4.09 22.56
N GLY A 620 -13.11 -3.70 21.70
CA GLY A 620 -13.20 -2.45 20.97
C GLY A 620 -14.16 -2.53 19.78
N LYS A 621 -14.84 -1.41 19.52
CA LYS A 621 -15.62 -1.21 18.30
C LYS A 621 -15.40 0.19 17.75
N GLU A 622 -15.04 0.27 16.48
CA GLU A 622 -14.89 1.51 15.72
C GLU A 622 -15.87 1.53 14.56
N ARG A 623 -16.37 2.72 14.21
CA ARG A 623 -17.34 2.89 13.11
C ARG A 623 -17.00 4.11 12.28
N VAL A 624 -17.20 4.00 10.97
CA VAL A 624 -17.21 5.14 10.04
C VAL A 624 -18.46 5.08 9.18
N ASP A 625 -19.29 6.11 9.29
CA ASP A 625 -20.44 6.36 8.44
C ASP A 625 -20.10 7.45 7.43
N GLY A 626 -20.37 7.23 6.14
CA GLY A 626 -19.96 8.22 5.16
C GLY A 626 -20.73 8.22 3.85
N VAL A 627 -20.45 9.30 3.12
CA VAL A 627 -20.93 9.55 1.76
C VAL A 627 -19.71 9.82 0.89
N GLU A 628 -19.60 9.13 -0.23
CA GLU A 628 -18.56 9.34 -1.22
C GLU A 628 -19.18 9.68 -2.58
N LEU A 629 -18.60 10.68 -3.25
CA LEU A 629 -18.90 11.06 -4.61
C LEU A 629 -17.61 10.98 -5.42
N SER A 630 -17.69 10.47 -6.65
CA SER A 630 -16.56 10.52 -7.58
C SER A 630 -17.01 10.83 -9.00
N VAL A 631 -16.11 11.48 -9.74
CA VAL A 631 -16.26 11.79 -11.16
C VAL A 631 -14.93 11.51 -11.86
N ALA A 632 -14.98 10.85 -13.01
CA ALA A 632 -13.80 10.55 -13.82
C ALA A 632 -14.18 10.42 -15.31
N GLY A 633 -13.51 11.14 -16.18
CA GLY A 633 -13.71 11.08 -17.63
C GLY A 633 -13.89 12.44 -18.29
N ASN A 634 -14.57 12.45 -19.43
CA ASN A 634 -14.64 13.61 -20.31
C ASN A 634 -16.07 14.19 -20.34
N VAL A 635 -16.18 15.50 -20.11
CA VAL A 635 -17.44 16.26 -20.26
C VAL A 635 -17.68 16.60 -21.73
N THR A 636 -16.60 16.96 -22.43
CA THR A 636 -16.54 17.14 -23.89
C THR A 636 -15.22 16.55 -24.38
N ASP A 637 -15.01 16.48 -25.70
CA ASP A 637 -13.73 16.01 -26.28
C ASP A 637 -12.52 16.88 -25.90
N GLN A 638 -12.76 18.05 -25.33
CA GLN A 638 -11.73 19.01 -24.93
C GLN A 638 -11.71 19.26 -23.43
N TRP A 639 -12.60 18.67 -22.63
CA TRP A 639 -12.72 18.97 -21.20
C TRP A 639 -12.82 17.69 -20.37
N GLN A 640 -11.80 17.45 -19.55
CA GLN A 640 -11.74 16.30 -18.64
C GLN A 640 -11.90 16.72 -17.17
N LEU A 641 -12.44 15.79 -16.38
CA LEU A 641 -12.64 15.92 -14.94
C LEU A 641 -12.20 14.62 -14.24
N PHE A 642 -11.45 14.78 -13.15
CA PHE A 642 -11.13 13.71 -12.23
C PHE A 642 -11.21 14.21 -10.80
N GLY A 643 -12.05 13.61 -9.96
CA GLY A 643 -12.15 14.06 -8.58
C GLY A 643 -13.25 13.38 -7.78
N GLY A 644 -13.49 13.92 -6.59
CA GLY A 644 -14.55 13.47 -5.71
C GLY A 644 -14.61 14.21 -4.39
N TYR A 645 -15.52 13.75 -3.55
CA TYR A 645 -15.76 14.27 -2.21
C TYR A 645 -16.08 13.11 -1.26
N ALA A 646 -15.57 13.17 -0.03
CA ALA A 646 -15.97 12.26 1.03
C ALA A 646 -16.39 13.04 2.29
N LEU A 647 -17.54 12.64 2.84
CA LEU A 647 -17.99 12.96 4.18
C LEU A 647 -17.85 11.70 5.04
N MET A 648 -17.11 11.77 6.15
CA MET A 648 -16.84 10.62 7.02
C MET A 648 -17.05 10.99 8.49
N ASN A 649 -18.09 10.45 9.10
CA ASN A 649 -18.30 10.54 10.55
C ASN A 649 -17.69 9.30 11.19
N SER A 650 -16.57 9.48 11.89
CA SER A 650 -15.83 8.39 12.53
C SER A 650 -16.01 8.44 14.05
N GLU A 651 -16.12 7.28 14.70
CA GLU A 651 -16.38 7.19 16.14
C GLU A 651 -15.80 5.90 16.75
N VAL A 652 -15.20 6.01 17.93
CA VAL A 652 -14.97 4.87 18.84
C VAL A 652 -16.27 4.57 19.58
N VAL A 653 -16.94 3.49 19.21
CA VAL A 653 -18.26 3.10 19.74
C VAL A 653 -18.14 2.35 21.06
N GLU A 654 -17.15 1.46 21.19
CA GLU A 654 -16.89 0.65 22.38
C GLU A 654 -15.38 0.59 22.64
N SER A 655 -14.96 0.70 23.91
CA SER A 655 -13.57 0.58 24.34
C SER A 655 -13.48 0.36 25.84
N LEU A 656 -12.47 -0.39 26.30
CA LEU A 656 -12.15 -0.48 27.74
C LEU A 656 -11.69 0.86 28.32
N ASN A 657 -11.09 1.73 27.49
CA ASN A 657 -10.82 3.09 27.86
C ASN A 657 -12.07 3.96 27.66
N ALA A 658 -12.88 4.12 28.71
CA ALA A 658 -14.10 4.93 28.66
C ALA A 658 -13.88 6.39 28.25
N ALA A 659 -12.65 6.92 28.37
CA ALA A 659 -12.35 8.31 28.01
C ALA A 659 -12.29 8.56 26.49
N VAL A 660 -12.16 7.50 25.67
CA VAL A 660 -12.11 7.62 24.21
C VAL A 660 -13.43 7.25 23.53
N VAL A 661 -14.41 6.74 24.27
CA VAL A 661 -15.72 6.39 23.69
C VAL A 661 -16.43 7.68 23.25
N GLY A 662 -16.86 7.72 21.99
CA GLY A 662 -17.44 8.90 21.33
C GLY A 662 -16.43 9.80 20.61
N ASN A 663 -15.13 9.54 20.75
CA ASN A 663 -14.09 10.31 20.05
C ASN A 663 -13.98 9.89 18.59
N GLU A 664 -13.48 10.81 17.76
CA GLU A 664 -13.19 10.57 16.35
C GLU A 664 -11.94 9.70 16.17
N LEU A 665 -11.91 8.92 15.09
CA LEU A 665 -10.75 8.10 14.75
C LEU A 665 -9.57 8.97 14.33
N ALA A 666 -8.36 8.48 14.62
CA ALA A 666 -7.12 9.14 14.26
C ALA A 666 -7.02 9.38 12.74
N ASN A 667 -6.47 10.53 12.34
CA ASN A 667 -6.18 10.89 10.95
C ASN A 667 -7.36 10.71 9.97
N THR A 668 -8.59 10.87 10.46
CA THR A 668 -9.82 10.67 9.67
C THR A 668 -10.54 12.00 9.49
N PRO A 669 -10.23 12.78 8.44
CA PRO A 669 -10.86 14.07 8.23
C PRO A 669 -12.34 13.88 7.91
N LYS A 670 -13.19 14.64 8.58
CA LYS A 670 -14.64 14.57 8.38
C LYS A 670 -15.06 14.92 6.96
N HIS A 671 -14.35 15.87 6.35
CA HIS A 671 -14.58 16.32 4.98
C HIS A 671 -13.27 16.21 4.20
N SER A 672 -13.32 15.61 3.02
CA SER A 672 -12.22 15.67 2.05
C SER A 672 -12.78 15.91 0.65
N PHE A 673 -12.09 16.76 -0.11
CA PHE A 673 -12.46 17.10 -1.48
C PHE A 673 -11.20 17.11 -2.33
N SER A 674 -11.34 16.68 -3.58
CA SER A 674 -10.29 16.74 -4.58
C SER A 674 -10.93 16.88 -5.95
N LEU A 675 -10.42 17.79 -6.76
CA LEU A 675 -10.81 17.93 -8.15
C LEU A 675 -9.59 18.33 -8.97
N TRP A 676 -9.39 17.63 -10.08
CA TRP A 676 -8.48 17.96 -11.16
C TRP A 676 -9.29 18.10 -12.44
N THR A 677 -8.98 19.12 -13.23
CA THR A 677 -9.63 19.35 -14.51
C THR A 677 -8.64 19.90 -15.51
N THR A 678 -8.76 19.44 -16.75
CA THR A 678 -7.94 19.89 -17.88
C THR A 678 -8.84 20.32 -19.03
N HIS A 679 -8.38 21.33 -19.77
CA HIS A 679 -9.08 21.82 -20.94
C HIS A 679 -8.12 22.04 -22.11
N GLN A 680 -8.40 21.37 -23.22
CA GLN A 680 -7.68 21.55 -24.47
C GLN A 680 -8.16 22.83 -25.15
N LEU A 681 -7.27 23.81 -25.24
CA LEU A 681 -7.47 25.06 -25.96
C LEU A 681 -7.00 24.95 -27.41
N PRO A 682 -7.39 25.90 -28.28
CA PRO A 682 -6.80 26.02 -29.62
C PRO A 682 -5.28 26.22 -29.55
N TRP A 683 -4.62 26.08 -30.71
CA TRP A 683 -3.16 26.28 -30.84
C TRP A 683 -2.30 25.30 -30.04
N ASN A 684 -2.77 24.05 -29.87
CA ASN A 684 -2.04 22.97 -29.21
C ASN A 684 -1.68 23.27 -27.74
N LEU A 685 -2.48 24.10 -27.08
CA LEU A 685 -2.30 24.47 -25.68
C LEU A 685 -3.32 23.74 -24.82
N GLU A 686 -2.88 23.17 -23.71
CA GLU A 686 -3.73 22.54 -22.70
C GLU A 686 -3.50 23.24 -21.36
N VAL A 687 -4.57 23.45 -20.60
CA VAL A 687 -4.50 24.04 -19.27
C VAL A 687 -5.18 23.15 -18.25
N GLY A 688 -4.52 22.91 -17.13
CA GLY A 688 -4.99 22.08 -16.03
C GLY A 688 -5.05 22.86 -14.71
N GLY A 689 -6.00 22.49 -13.86
CA GLY A 689 -6.18 23.08 -12.54
C GLY A 689 -6.66 22.05 -11.52
N GLY A 690 -6.10 22.12 -10.31
CA GLY A 690 -6.40 21.24 -9.20
C GLY A 690 -6.76 22.00 -7.93
N ALA A 691 -7.74 21.48 -7.19
CA ALA A 691 -8.05 21.95 -5.84
C ALA A 691 -8.28 20.74 -4.92
N GLN A 692 -7.65 20.77 -3.75
CA GLN A 692 -7.80 19.76 -2.72
C GLN A 692 -8.15 20.44 -1.40
N PHE A 693 -9.07 19.85 -0.64
CA PHE A 693 -9.38 20.24 0.73
C PHE A 693 -9.31 19.02 1.64
N VAL A 694 -8.63 19.18 2.76
CA VAL A 694 -8.59 18.19 3.83
C VAL A 694 -9.07 18.88 5.10
N GLY A 695 -10.12 18.32 5.71
CA GLY A 695 -10.64 18.80 6.99
C GLY A 695 -9.63 18.63 8.14
N ASP A 696 -9.95 19.25 9.27
CA ASP A 696 -9.20 19.02 10.49
C ASP A 696 -9.26 17.54 10.89
N ARG A 697 -8.20 17.09 11.57
CA ARG A 697 -8.06 15.69 11.98
C ARG A 697 -7.16 15.55 13.20
N PHE A 698 -7.49 14.59 14.05
CA PHE A 698 -6.71 14.32 15.25
C PHE A 698 -5.53 13.40 14.99
N SER A 699 -4.44 13.55 15.74
CA SER A 699 -3.28 12.67 15.63
C SER A 699 -3.54 11.26 16.19
N ASN A 700 -4.48 11.13 17.14
CA ASN A 700 -4.87 9.87 17.78
C ASN A 700 -6.32 9.92 18.30
N VAL A 701 -6.81 8.77 18.79
CA VAL A 701 -8.17 8.59 19.34
C VAL A 701 -8.41 9.29 20.69
N ASN A 702 -7.37 9.85 21.33
CA ASN A 702 -7.57 10.69 22.51
C ASN A 702 -8.14 12.07 22.14
N ASN A 703 -8.05 12.46 20.86
CA ASN A 703 -8.52 13.73 20.31
C ASN A 703 -7.93 14.98 21.02
N GLN A 704 -6.67 14.89 21.45
CA GLN A 704 -5.98 15.99 22.14
C GLN A 704 -5.24 16.92 21.17
N ARG A 705 -4.60 16.35 20.14
CA ARG A 705 -3.79 17.10 19.16
C ARG A 705 -4.49 17.12 17.82
N THR A 706 -4.65 18.31 17.25
CA THR A 706 -5.41 18.54 16.02
C THR A 706 -4.52 19.12 14.94
N ALA A 707 -4.51 18.49 13.77
CA ALA A 707 -3.99 19.09 12.55
C ALA A 707 -5.10 19.93 11.90
N PRO A 708 -4.87 21.24 11.67
CA PRO A 708 -5.87 22.11 11.04
C PRO A 708 -6.25 21.67 9.62
N SER A 709 -7.44 22.09 9.19
CA SER A 709 -7.87 21.95 7.80
C SER A 709 -7.06 22.85 6.86
N TYR A 710 -6.91 22.45 5.60
CA TYR A 710 -6.20 23.26 4.61
C TYR A 710 -6.77 23.09 3.20
N TRP A 711 -6.49 24.08 2.34
CA TRP A 711 -6.70 24.00 0.90
C TRP A 711 -5.35 23.95 0.17
N HIS A 712 -5.29 23.16 -0.89
CA HIS A 712 -4.12 23.05 -1.76
C HIS A 712 -4.54 23.23 -3.21
N PHE A 713 -3.81 24.06 -3.96
CA PHE A 713 -4.13 24.41 -5.33
C PHE A 713 -2.95 24.15 -6.25
N ASP A 714 -3.22 23.45 -7.35
CA ASP A 714 -2.21 23.08 -8.35
C ASP A 714 -2.66 23.58 -9.73
N ALA A 715 -1.72 23.80 -10.64
CA ALA A 715 -2.03 24.10 -12.02
C ALA A 715 -1.02 23.48 -12.98
N MET A 716 -1.43 23.34 -14.23
CA MET A 716 -0.61 22.84 -15.32
C MET A 716 -0.87 23.66 -16.59
N VAL A 717 0.18 23.88 -17.37
CA VAL A 717 0.07 24.36 -18.75
C VAL A 717 0.96 23.47 -19.62
N ALA A 718 0.39 22.86 -20.66
CA ALA A 718 1.12 22.04 -21.62
C ALA A 718 0.96 22.60 -23.04
N TYR A 719 2.03 22.55 -23.82
CA TYR A 719 2.08 22.99 -25.20
C TYR A 719 2.66 21.86 -26.06
N ARG A 720 1.81 21.28 -26.92
CA ARG A 720 2.21 20.27 -27.91
C ARG A 720 2.94 20.97 -29.06
N ALA A 721 4.25 21.07 -28.92
CA ALA A 721 5.14 21.78 -29.83
C ALA A 721 5.29 21.07 -31.17
N THR A 722 5.30 19.72 -31.15
CA THR A 722 5.24 18.85 -32.33
C THR A 722 4.38 17.63 -32.01
N GLU A 723 4.17 16.73 -32.98
CA GLU A 723 3.49 15.44 -32.73
C GLU A 723 4.23 14.55 -31.72
N SER A 724 5.54 14.78 -31.53
CA SER A 724 6.42 13.96 -30.69
C SER A 724 7.02 14.73 -29.50
N LEU A 725 6.62 15.98 -29.27
CA LEU A 725 7.17 16.82 -28.20
C LEU A 725 6.09 17.68 -27.55
N THR A 726 5.89 17.47 -26.26
CA THR A 726 5.06 18.31 -25.40
C THR A 726 5.95 19.00 -24.36
N LEU A 727 5.81 20.31 -24.24
CA LEU A 727 6.45 21.10 -23.19
C LEU A 727 5.40 21.37 -22.11
N ARG A 728 5.70 21.07 -20.85
CA ARG A 728 4.75 21.21 -19.75
C ARG A 728 5.36 22.02 -18.61
N VAL A 729 4.54 22.81 -17.94
CA VAL A 729 4.86 23.47 -16.67
C VAL A 729 3.79 23.13 -15.66
N ASN A 730 4.19 22.55 -14.53
CA ASN A 730 3.36 22.27 -13.38
C ASN A 730 3.71 23.21 -12.24
N GLY A 731 2.71 23.78 -11.58
CA GLY A 731 2.86 24.54 -10.34
C GLY A 731 2.08 23.87 -9.22
N PHE A 732 2.71 23.72 -8.07
CA PHE A 732 2.17 23.02 -6.90
C PHE A 732 2.04 23.97 -5.72
N ASN A 733 1.01 23.76 -4.88
CA ASN A 733 0.72 24.61 -3.72
C ASN A 733 0.78 26.11 -4.06
N LEU A 734 0.02 26.53 -5.08
CA LEU A 734 0.07 27.89 -5.63
C LEU A 734 -0.30 28.98 -4.62
N ALA A 735 -1.08 28.63 -3.61
CA ALA A 735 -1.45 29.52 -2.51
C ALA A 735 -0.36 29.67 -1.44
N ASP A 736 0.72 28.86 -1.50
CA ASP A 736 1.77 28.82 -0.48
C ASP A 736 1.25 28.49 0.92
N GLU A 737 0.27 27.58 0.97
CA GLU A 737 -0.33 27.19 2.23
C GLU A 737 0.71 26.44 3.07
N GLU A 738 0.89 26.84 4.32
CA GLU A 738 1.62 26.08 5.34
C GLU A 738 0.64 25.12 6.01
N TYR A 739 0.79 23.82 5.74
CA TYR A 739 -0.15 22.81 6.24
C TYR A 739 0.56 21.59 6.81
N ILE A 740 -0.14 20.87 7.68
CA ILE A 740 0.31 19.59 8.21
C ILE A 740 -0.15 18.50 7.25
N GLN A 741 0.79 17.80 6.60
CA GLN A 741 0.47 16.72 5.68
C GLN A 741 0.18 15.42 6.42
N SER A 742 1.09 15.02 7.32
CA SER A 742 1.02 13.74 8.03
C SER A 742 1.10 13.96 9.53
N VAL A 743 0.26 13.25 10.27
CA VAL A 743 0.23 13.31 11.74
C VAL A 743 0.87 12.05 12.33
N GLY A 744 1.72 12.24 13.34
CA GLY A 744 2.30 11.20 14.17
C GLY A 744 1.98 11.44 15.65
N GLY A 745 2.28 10.45 16.51
CA GLY A 745 1.97 10.51 17.93
C GLY A 745 2.70 11.64 18.63
N GLY A 746 4.02 11.77 18.40
CA GLY A 746 4.85 12.81 19.02
C GLY A 746 5.32 13.94 18.10
N HIS A 747 5.08 13.85 16.79
CA HIS A 747 5.50 14.84 15.80
C HIS A 747 4.48 14.92 14.65
N PHE A 748 4.64 15.88 13.75
CA PHE A 748 3.92 15.97 12.49
C PHE A 748 4.87 16.34 11.35
N ILE A 749 4.54 15.95 10.12
CA ILE A 749 5.33 16.27 8.94
C ILE A 749 4.63 17.39 8.17
N PRO A 750 5.26 18.57 8.00
CA PRO A 750 4.75 19.62 7.14
C PRO A 750 4.55 19.15 5.70
N GLY A 751 3.57 19.74 5.03
CA GLY A 751 3.42 19.59 3.59
C GLY A 751 4.48 20.36 2.82
N ALA A 752 4.70 19.95 1.57
CA ALA A 752 5.61 20.66 0.68
C ALA A 752 5.09 22.09 0.38
N GLY A 753 6.00 23.06 0.39
CA GLY A 753 5.74 24.45 0.00
C GLY A 753 5.47 24.62 -1.50
N ARG A 754 5.25 25.87 -1.92
CA ARG A 754 5.03 26.18 -3.33
C ARG A 754 6.25 25.81 -4.18
N SER A 755 6.02 25.08 -5.26
CA SER A 755 7.07 24.64 -6.18
C SER A 755 6.61 24.64 -7.64
N ALA A 756 7.55 24.58 -8.57
CA ALA A 756 7.26 24.51 -9.99
C ALA A 756 8.21 23.57 -10.73
N ILE A 757 7.68 22.83 -11.70
CA ILE A 757 8.43 21.91 -12.56
C ILE A 757 8.16 22.29 -14.02
N ALA A 758 9.21 22.36 -14.82
CA ALA A 758 9.13 22.42 -16.27
C ALA A 758 9.65 21.08 -16.85
N SER A 759 8.88 20.46 -17.74
CA SER A 759 9.24 19.21 -18.40
C SER A 759 9.12 19.27 -19.92
N ALA A 760 9.91 18.42 -20.57
CA ALA A 760 9.79 18.07 -21.97
C ALA A 760 9.51 16.58 -22.07
N ASP A 761 8.34 16.26 -22.61
CA ASP A 761 7.83 14.91 -22.82
C ASP A 761 7.94 14.60 -24.31
N PHE A 762 8.59 13.49 -24.66
CA PHE A 762 8.79 13.08 -26.04
C PHE A 762 8.32 11.64 -26.26
N GLN A 763 7.74 11.37 -27.43
CA GLN A 763 7.26 10.05 -27.84
C GLN A 763 7.35 9.90 -29.37
N PHE A 764 7.90 8.78 -29.83
CA PHE A 764 8.16 8.47 -31.24
C PHE A 764 7.61 7.11 -31.64
#